data_AF-A0A9W8GWU6-F1
#
_entry.id   AF-A0A9W8GWU6-F1
#
_cell.length_a   1.000
_cell.length_b   1.000
_cell.length_c   1.000
_cell.angle_alpha   90.00
_cell.angle_beta   90.00
_cell.angle_gamma   90.00
#
_symmetry.space_group_name_H-M   'P 1'
#
loop_
_entity.id
_entity.type
_entity.pdbx_description
1 polymer ?
#
loop_
_entity_poly.entity_id
_entity_poly.type
_entity_poly.pdbx_seq_one_letter_code
_entity_poly.pdbx_strand_id
1 'polypeptide(L)'
;MHSPVPLSAIPTVATRLGRPAGGFLSKVSVYHGDITRLKVDAIVNAADEAVLGGWGVDGAIHRAAGPELLAECRLLGGCATGQAKLTKGYELPASYVIHAVGPVGEKPVLLASAYTASLELARKHGLKSIAFPCISTGAFGYPPEAACRVAVDTVKKWMESENVLERVVFCVYNQKSQSIYDEPATTNTRASGDTPVTTPAVPGSAVRSVHSNLSNHSSEADRSSRRYSVTALYSIVAERDEEVSDELSEAQRKLRELKGHISAQSKKNFLLERDVRYLDSRIALLIQNRMAADEVKELSSHLEDVNQGSNDYYPDSEHTQLYGNLFFLLQSEPRHIATLTRLVTLSEIDTLLQTVMFTLYGNQYESREEHLLLTMFQLVLAAQFETTHEFSNLLRQNTPVSRMMNTYTSRGPGQVYLKNVVSSEIARVIENKTLNLEINPLKVYEELRQERMDRGLPTDEFPLGVSTEEATCNALVRAAVQPRLDELTRIANRFLDTIIAHRDDTPYGIRWICKQIRSLTKRRYPDAPESAVCSLIGGFFFLRYINPAIVTPQAHMLIESAPTVHPRRVLTLVAKLLQNLANKPTYSKEKYMEDLSPFVEDNRGRINRFLNELCEVGDFYDNMEMDQYVALTKHNISLNISLNELYNTHALLRQHLHVLAPAPDSHLRALLDELGDAPALVPRNLNATMELSLFSKWETPILSDLSTLAADNALTQHDIMYVETKSILVQIIRSMPHLKYNRYKPESNAAAKMDLLFVAEQAATSKDSTLVRKGIKVREMLVELENSGAIDRNDGYRYLTEEILHELAHLGSLRDMIEDEIDGLTDVYQTICDYNGYLSSQIETYKAYLSNVRMQSATPKHQRKKNAVPVGVTVLDPKPLQSRRQHLRKDGDGDRPAALEYRLDALERMGVVCKSNIPENRQDKVYFSFASPSTASYVIRLFYKGREKPVVNMDLLLEDLLERKHNKIEILDLEYVHLSVAKLLEFLERKFSR
;
A
#
# COMPACT_ATOMS: atom_id res chain seq x y z
N MET A 1 25.49 8.25 -22.72
CA MET A 1 24.66 8.57 -23.89
C MET A 1 25.09 7.68 -25.06
N HIS A 2 24.15 6.96 -25.70
CA HIS A 2 24.44 6.11 -26.85
C HIS A 2 24.37 6.91 -28.16
N SER A 3 25.19 6.58 -29.16
CA SER A 3 25.32 7.31 -30.43
C SER A 3 24.02 7.36 -31.26
N PRO A 4 23.78 8.44 -32.05
CA PRO A 4 22.66 8.55 -32.98
C PRO A 4 22.65 7.43 -34.02
N VAL A 5 21.46 6.99 -34.43
CA VAL A 5 21.27 5.93 -35.44
C VAL A 5 20.91 6.58 -36.77
N PRO A 6 21.78 6.51 -37.80
CA PRO A 6 21.47 7.05 -39.12
C PRO A 6 20.46 6.17 -39.86
N LEU A 7 19.63 6.80 -40.69
CA LEU A 7 18.62 6.11 -41.52
C LEU A 7 19.22 5.02 -42.43
N SER A 8 20.48 5.17 -42.84
CA SER A 8 21.22 4.19 -43.65
C SER A 8 21.52 2.88 -42.90
N ALA A 9 21.54 2.90 -41.57
CA ALA A 9 21.74 1.72 -40.74
C ALA A 9 20.45 0.90 -40.55
N ILE A 10 19.30 1.42 -40.99
CA ILE A 10 18.00 0.78 -40.84
C ILE A 10 17.55 0.25 -42.21
N PRO A 11 17.57 -1.08 -42.43
CA PRO A 11 17.14 -1.65 -43.71
C PRO A 11 15.65 -1.39 -43.94
N THR A 12 15.25 -1.31 -45.21
CA THR A 12 13.84 -1.26 -45.59
C THR A 12 13.23 -2.65 -45.49
N VAL A 13 11.90 -2.73 -45.38
CA VAL A 13 11.17 -4.00 -45.38
C VAL A 13 11.44 -4.77 -46.69
N ALA A 14 11.51 -4.09 -47.84
CA ALA A 14 11.91 -4.71 -49.10
C ALA A 14 13.31 -5.32 -49.05
N THR A 15 14.30 -4.60 -48.50
CA THR A 15 15.68 -5.10 -48.35
C THR A 15 15.74 -6.30 -47.40
N ARG A 16 15.02 -6.26 -46.28
CA ARG A 16 14.97 -7.35 -45.30
C ARG A 16 14.35 -8.62 -45.89
N LEU A 17 13.34 -8.46 -46.76
CA LEU A 17 12.60 -9.57 -47.39
C LEU A 17 13.18 -10.01 -48.75
N GLY A 18 14.27 -9.40 -49.23
CA GLY A 18 14.87 -9.73 -50.53
C GLY A 18 13.97 -9.43 -51.74
N ARG A 19 13.05 -8.45 -51.63
CA ARG A 19 12.12 -8.07 -52.70
C ARG A 19 12.72 -7.00 -53.63
N PRO A 20 12.31 -6.93 -54.91
CA PRO A 20 12.82 -5.93 -55.86
C PRO A 20 12.53 -4.49 -55.39
N ALA A 21 13.43 -3.57 -55.75
CA ALA A 21 13.32 -2.16 -55.40
C ALA A 21 12.12 -1.51 -56.12
N GLY A 22 11.05 -1.22 -55.37
CA GLY A 22 9.88 -0.50 -55.85
C GLY A 22 8.67 -0.63 -54.91
N GLY A 23 7.80 0.38 -54.92
CA GLY A 23 6.56 0.40 -54.11
C GLY A 23 6.75 0.70 -52.62
N PHE A 24 5.65 0.65 -51.87
CA PHE A 24 5.57 1.00 -50.43
C PHE A 24 6.69 0.38 -49.58
N LEU A 25 6.99 -0.90 -49.77
CA LEU A 25 7.96 -1.65 -48.95
C LEU A 25 9.42 -1.18 -49.14
N SER A 26 9.74 -0.54 -50.25
CA SER A 26 11.06 0.05 -50.49
C SER A 26 11.30 1.37 -49.75
N LYS A 27 10.23 1.94 -49.17
CA LYS A 27 10.26 3.20 -48.43
C LYS A 27 9.86 3.05 -46.96
N VAL A 28 9.53 1.84 -46.51
CA VAL A 28 9.16 1.57 -45.11
C VAL A 28 10.25 0.76 -44.42
N SER A 29 10.56 1.14 -43.19
CA SER A 29 11.49 0.45 -42.30
C SER A 29 10.81 0.15 -40.97
N VAL A 30 11.16 -0.96 -40.32
CA VAL A 30 10.77 -1.25 -38.94
C VAL A 30 12.05 -1.25 -38.09
N TYR A 31 12.09 -0.39 -37.09
CA TYR A 31 13.22 -0.23 -36.17
C TYR A 31 12.81 -0.64 -34.76
N HIS A 32 13.58 -1.53 -34.14
CA HIS A 32 13.37 -1.91 -32.74
C HIS A 32 14.33 -1.13 -31.85
N GLY A 33 13.81 -0.20 -31.04
CA GLY A 33 14.63 0.61 -30.15
C GLY A 33 14.00 1.94 -29.71
N ASP A 34 14.86 2.85 -29.27
CA ASP A 34 14.48 4.18 -28.79
C ASP A 34 14.36 5.18 -29.95
N ILE A 35 13.15 5.71 -30.16
CA ILE A 35 12.83 6.66 -31.24
C ILE A 35 13.66 7.95 -31.14
N THR A 36 14.07 8.35 -29.92
CA THR A 36 14.84 9.59 -29.68
C THR A 36 16.26 9.53 -30.26
N ARG A 37 16.73 8.33 -30.65
CA ARG A 37 18.06 8.13 -31.24
C ARG A 37 18.07 8.22 -32.76
N LEU A 38 16.91 8.24 -33.41
CA LEU A 38 16.79 8.19 -34.86
C LEU A 38 17.14 9.53 -35.51
N LYS A 39 18.11 9.51 -36.42
CA LYS A 39 18.45 10.67 -37.26
C LYS A 39 17.55 10.69 -38.50
N VAL A 40 16.39 11.35 -38.37
CA VAL A 40 15.34 11.54 -39.38
C VAL A 40 14.87 13.00 -39.40
N ASP A 41 14.09 13.43 -40.39
CA ASP A 41 13.64 14.83 -40.43
C ASP A 41 12.62 15.13 -39.33
N ALA A 42 11.66 14.22 -39.09
CA ALA A 42 10.74 14.29 -37.95
C ALA A 42 10.58 12.95 -37.22
N ILE A 43 10.49 13.02 -35.89
CA ILE A 43 9.92 11.95 -35.08
C ILE A 43 8.52 12.34 -34.65
N VAL A 44 7.64 11.36 -34.54
CA VAL A 44 6.28 11.55 -34.05
C VAL A 44 6.25 11.25 -32.56
N ASN A 45 5.68 12.16 -31.80
CA ASN A 45 5.37 11.98 -30.41
C ASN A 45 3.89 11.56 -30.27
N ALA A 46 3.63 10.49 -29.54
CA ALA A 46 2.28 10.11 -29.13
C ALA A 46 1.89 10.93 -27.89
N ALA A 47 1.28 12.10 -28.12
CA ALA A 47 0.96 13.09 -27.10
C ALA A 47 -0.48 12.94 -26.57
N ASP A 48 -0.75 13.55 -25.42
CA ASP A 48 -2.10 13.86 -24.95
C ASP A 48 -2.59 15.20 -25.51
N GLU A 49 -3.84 15.55 -25.22
CA GLU A 49 -4.45 16.81 -25.70
C GLU A 49 -3.77 18.07 -25.14
N ALA A 50 -3.05 17.98 -24.02
CA ALA A 50 -2.34 19.11 -23.46
C ALA A 50 -1.06 19.42 -24.26
N VAL A 51 -0.39 18.40 -24.81
CA VAL A 51 0.89 18.52 -25.53
C VAL A 51 2.01 19.07 -24.62
N LEU A 52 1.85 19.00 -23.29
CA LEU A 52 2.79 19.55 -22.31
C LEU A 52 3.78 18.51 -21.75
N GLY A 53 3.93 17.40 -22.46
CA GLY A 53 4.75 16.27 -22.06
C GLY A 53 4.04 15.38 -21.03
N GLY A 54 4.11 14.08 -21.28
CA GLY A 54 3.51 13.03 -20.46
C GLY A 54 4.50 11.89 -20.17
N TRP A 55 3.97 10.68 -20.11
CA TRP A 55 4.74 9.47 -19.81
C TRP A 55 5.05 8.67 -21.09
N GLY A 56 5.74 7.53 -20.97
CA GLY A 56 6.06 6.68 -22.12
C GLY A 56 6.96 7.35 -23.16
N VAL A 57 6.60 7.22 -24.44
CA VAL A 57 7.34 7.80 -25.57
C VAL A 57 7.40 9.33 -25.48
N ASP A 58 6.32 9.97 -25.04
CA ASP A 58 6.25 11.42 -24.89
C ASP A 58 7.25 11.94 -23.86
N GLY A 59 7.26 11.32 -22.68
CA GLY A 59 8.25 11.63 -21.66
C GLY A 59 9.68 11.36 -22.11
N ALA A 60 9.92 10.33 -22.94
CA ALA A 60 11.25 10.05 -23.48
C ALA A 60 11.71 11.15 -24.46
N ILE A 61 10.82 11.58 -25.35
CA ILE A 61 11.07 12.67 -26.31
C ILE A 61 11.33 13.99 -25.57
N HIS A 62 10.51 14.35 -24.58
CA HIS A 62 10.73 15.57 -23.79
C HIS A 62 12.05 15.56 -22.99
N ARG A 63 12.45 14.41 -22.44
CA ARG A 63 13.75 14.29 -21.74
C ARG A 63 14.94 14.41 -22.69
N ALA A 64 14.81 13.88 -23.90
CA ALA A 64 15.90 13.86 -24.89
C ALA A 64 16.00 15.15 -25.72
N ALA A 65 14.89 15.89 -25.87
CA ALA A 65 14.88 17.18 -26.57
C ALA A 65 15.37 18.36 -25.71
N GLY A 66 15.28 18.24 -24.39
CA GLY A 66 15.62 19.33 -23.46
C GLY A 66 14.41 20.20 -23.08
N PRO A 67 14.58 21.10 -22.09
CA PRO A 67 13.49 21.94 -21.55
C PRO A 67 12.87 22.89 -22.58
N GLU A 68 13.57 23.21 -23.67
CA GLU A 68 13.10 24.10 -24.73
C GLU A 68 11.89 23.54 -25.49
N LEU A 69 11.80 22.21 -25.62
CA LEU A 69 10.64 21.58 -26.25
C LEU A 69 9.36 21.88 -25.46
N LEU A 70 9.41 21.77 -24.13
CA LEU A 70 8.27 22.09 -23.28
C LEU A 70 7.89 23.58 -23.35
N ALA A 71 8.88 24.46 -23.49
CA ALA A 71 8.63 25.89 -23.64
C ALA A 71 7.88 26.21 -24.95
N GLU A 72 8.24 25.57 -26.06
CA GLU A 72 7.52 25.73 -27.34
C GLU A 72 6.13 25.09 -27.29
N CYS A 73 5.99 23.91 -26.68
CA CYS A 73 4.70 23.24 -26.52
C CYS A 73 3.65 24.10 -25.78
N ARG A 74 4.07 24.88 -24.77
CA ARG A 74 3.17 25.80 -24.05
C ARG A 74 2.55 26.87 -24.95
N LEU A 75 3.19 27.20 -26.08
CA LEU A 75 2.69 28.17 -27.04
C LEU A 75 1.68 27.56 -28.03
N LEU A 76 1.54 26.24 -28.07
CA LEU A 76 0.65 25.54 -29.00
C LEU A 76 -0.83 25.57 -28.57
N GLY A 77 -1.12 25.68 -27.27
CA GLY A 77 -2.49 25.68 -26.75
C GLY A 77 -3.22 24.34 -26.89
N GLY A 78 -2.53 23.22 -26.65
CA GLY A 78 -3.10 21.86 -26.73
C GLY A 78 -3.30 21.35 -28.17
N CYS A 79 -3.85 20.16 -28.35
CA CYS A 79 -4.17 19.58 -29.65
C CYS A 79 -5.35 18.61 -29.52
N ALA A 80 -6.34 18.67 -30.40
CA ALA A 80 -7.48 17.76 -30.33
C ALA A 80 -7.09 16.33 -30.74
N THR A 81 -7.79 15.33 -30.17
CA THR A 81 -7.67 13.93 -30.59
C THR A 81 -7.85 13.75 -32.11
N GLY A 82 -6.97 12.99 -32.74
CA GLY A 82 -6.91 12.80 -34.20
C GLY A 82 -6.13 13.89 -34.94
N GLN A 83 -5.67 14.94 -34.28
CA GLN A 83 -4.83 15.98 -34.89
C GLN A 83 -3.37 15.90 -34.44
N ALA A 84 -2.52 16.70 -35.09
CA ALA A 84 -1.11 16.81 -34.76
C ALA A 84 -0.61 18.25 -34.83
N LYS A 85 0.45 18.57 -34.09
CA LYS A 85 1.17 19.86 -34.11
C LYS A 85 2.67 19.67 -34.24
N LEU A 86 3.37 20.65 -34.82
CA LEU A 86 4.82 20.58 -35.10
C LEU A 86 5.60 21.52 -34.17
N THR A 87 6.73 21.05 -33.67
CA THR A 87 7.74 21.81 -32.92
C THR A 87 9.15 21.47 -33.43
N LYS A 88 10.18 22.19 -32.98
CA LYS A 88 11.58 21.86 -33.28
C LYS A 88 12.05 20.64 -32.48
N GLY A 89 13.07 19.94 -32.99
CA GLY A 89 13.65 18.78 -32.32
C GLY A 89 14.67 19.06 -31.20
N TYR A 90 15.20 20.30 -31.13
CA TYR A 90 16.16 20.72 -30.10
C TYR A 90 17.39 19.81 -29.98
N GLU A 91 17.63 19.19 -28.81
CA GLU A 91 18.77 18.29 -28.60
C GLU A 91 18.62 16.92 -29.29
N LEU A 92 17.46 16.63 -29.90
CA LEU A 92 17.25 15.39 -30.64
C LEU A 92 18.07 15.35 -31.94
N PRO A 93 18.49 14.15 -32.39
CA PRO A 93 19.02 13.95 -33.73
C PRO A 93 18.04 14.26 -34.87
N ALA A 94 16.74 14.36 -34.56
CA ALA A 94 15.69 14.71 -35.49
C ALA A 94 15.47 16.22 -35.56
N SER A 95 15.13 16.75 -36.75
CA SER A 95 14.98 18.21 -36.92
C SER A 95 13.69 18.75 -36.32
N TYR A 96 12.63 17.94 -36.31
CA TYR A 96 11.30 18.30 -35.81
C TYR A 96 10.67 17.20 -34.96
N VAL A 97 9.75 17.59 -34.09
CA VAL A 97 8.84 16.69 -33.38
C VAL A 97 7.41 16.99 -33.84
N ILE A 98 6.67 15.95 -34.24
CA ILE A 98 5.25 16.03 -34.56
C ILE A 98 4.47 15.42 -33.40
N HIS A 99 3.81 16.25 -32.60
CA HIS A 99 2.97 15.82 -31.49
C HIS A 99 1.60 15.41 -32.01
N ALA A 100 1.35 14.11 -32.12
CA ALA A 100 0.11 13.53 -32.60
C ALA A 100 -0.72 12.99 -31.44
N VAL A 101 -1.99 13.39 -31.35
CA VAL A 101 -2.89 12.95 -30.29
C VAL A 101 -3.73 11.78 -30.81
N GLY A 102 -3.40 10.58 -30.33
CA GLY A 102 -4.17 9.38 -30.64
C GLY A 102 -5.42 9.25 -29.77
N PRO A 103 -6.42 8.44 -30.16
CA PRO A 103 -7.60 8.21 -29.34
C PRO A 103 -7.30 7.33 -28.12
N VAL A 104 -8.10 7.49 -27.08
CA VAL A 104 -8.26 6.50 -26.00
C VAL A 104 -9.21 5.40 -26.47
N GLY A 105 -8.78 4.14 -26.31
CA GLY A 105 -9.47 2.95 -26.80
C GLY A 105 -9.38 2.75 -28.31
N GLU A 106 -10.02 1.69 -28.80
CA GLU A 106 -10.02 1.33 -30.22
C GLU A 106 -10.96 2.24 -31.03
N LYS A 107 -10.45 3.39 -31.50
CA LYS A 107 -11.14 4.31 -32.41
C LYS A 107 -10.38 4.42 -33.75
N PRO A 108 -10.58 3.50 -34.71
CA PRO A 108 -9.77 3.40 -35.93
C PRO A 108 -9.73 4.69 -36.77
N VAL A 109 -10.84 5.40 -36.86
CA VAL A 109 -10.94 6.64 -37.66
C VAL A 109 -10.08 7.76 -37.05
N LEU A 110 -10.11 7.93 -35.73
CA LEU A 110 -9.31 8.94 -35.04
C LEU A 110 -7.82 8.58 -35.03
N LEU A 111 -7.49 7.29 -34.88
CA LEU A 111 -6.11 6.84 -35.00
C LEU A 111 -5.58 7.09 -36.42
N ALA A 112 -6.34 6.74 -37.45
CA ALA A 112 -6.01 7.04 -38.85
C ALA A 112 -5.87 8.56 -39.08
N SER A 113 -6.72 9.36 -38.45
CA SER A 113 -6.63 10.82 -38.51
C SER A 113 -5.32 11.33 -37.91
N ALA A 114 -4.88 10.82 -36.76
CA ALA A 114 -3.61 11.21 -36.14
C ALA A 114 -2.38 10.89 -37.02
N TYR A 115 -2.36 9.72 -37.65
CA TYR A 115 -1.33 9.37 -38.64
C TYR A 115 -1.39 10.30 -39.87
N THR A 116 -2.59 10.53 -40.42
CA THR A 116 -2.78 11.39 -41.60
C THR A 116 -2.37 12.84 -41.31
N ALA A 117 -2.75 13.40 -40.17
CA ALA A 117 -2.37 14.74 -39.75
C ALA A 117 -0.85 14.89 -39.60
N SER A 118 -0.19 13.85 -39.08
CA SER A 118 1.27 13.81 -38.98
C SER A 118 1.95 13.81 -40.35
N LEU A 119 1.44 13.00 -41.28
CA LEU A 119 1.94 12.93 -42.65
C LEU A 119 1.71 14.23 -43.43
N GLU A 120 0.55 14.87 -43.25
CA GLU A 120 0.25 16.18 -43.84
C GLU A 120 1.16 17.29 -43.30
N LEU A 121 1.48 17.27 -42.00
CA LEU A 121 2.45 18.21 -41.44
C LEU A 121 3.84 18.00 -42.02
N ALA A 122 4.27 16.74 -42.17
CA ALA A 122 5.54 16.41 -42.80
C ALA A 122 5.59 16.91 -44.26
N ARG A 123 4.53 16.69 -45.03
CA ARG A 123 4.39 17.17 -46.41
C ARG A 123 4.43 18.70 -46.49
N LYS A 124 3.66 19.38 -45.63
CA LYS A 124 3.58 20.85 -45.59
C LYS A 124 4.93 21.50 -45.29
N HIS A 125 5.80 20.83 -44.53
CA HIS A 125 7.14 21.33 -44.18
C HIS A 125 8.26 20.74 -45.04
N GLY A 126 7.93 20.01 -46.12
CA GLY A 126 8.90 19.46 -47.06
C GLY A 126 9.84 18.41 -46.46
N LEU A 127 9.38 17.69 -45.42
CA LEU A 127 10.17 16.64 -44.76
C LEU A 127 10.22 15.39 -45.64
N LYS A 128 11.36 14.71 -45.68
CA LYS A 128 11.59 13.51 -46.52
C LYS A 128 11.52 12.22 -45.72
N SER A 129 11.73 12.28 -44.42
CA SER A 129 11.74 11.12 -43.52
C SER A 129 10.97 11.37 -42.22
N ILE A 130 10.16 10.40 -41.82
CA ILE A 130 9.36 10.44 -40.58
C ILE A 130 9.43 9.11 -39.84
N ALA A 131 9.52 9.17 -38.51
CA ALA A 131 9.46 7.99 -37.65
C ALA A 131 8.23 8.02 -36.74
N PHE A 132 7.45 6.93 -36.73
CA PHE A 132 6.25 6.76 -35.92
C PHE A 132 6.50 5.78 -34.77
N PRO A 133 6.10 6.10 -33.53
CA PRO A 133 5.90 5.10 -32.49
C PRO A 133 4.56 4.38 -32.72
N CYS A 134 4.27 3.34 -31.94
CA CYS A 134 2.93 2.78 -31.87
C CYS A 134 1.98 3.74 -31.13
N ILE A 135 1.32 4.63 -31.88
CA ILE A 135 0.36 5.61 -31.31
C ILE A 135 -0.81 4.87 -30.64
N SER A 136 -1.20 5.33 -29.45
CA SER A 136 -2.29 4.81 -28.61
C SER A 136 -2.15 3.41 -28.02
N THR A 137 -1.10 2.63 -28.33
CA THR A 137 -0.97 1.23 -27.85
C THR A 137 -0.42 1.06 -26.44
N GLY A 138 -0.13 2.17 -25.74
CA GLY A 138 0.33 2.18 -24.35
C GLY A 138 -0.79 2.64 -23.42
N ALA A 139 -0.61 3.78 -22.76
CA ALA A 139 -1.56 4.36 -21.80
C ALA A 139 -2.99 4.57 -22.35
N PHE A 140 -3.17 4.67 -23.67
CA PHE A 140 -4.47 4.86 -24.30
C PHE A 140 -5.16 3.54 -24.68
N GLY A 141 -4.54 2.38 -24.44
CA GLY A 141 -5.21 1.07 -24.47
C GLY A 141 -5.65 0.56 -25.85
N TYR A 142 -5.09 1.08 -26.96
CA TYR A 142 -5.42 0.57 -28.29
C TYR A 142 -4.72 -0.79 -28.53
N PRO A 143 -5.45 -1.88 -28.87
CA PRO A 143 -4.85 -3.18 -29.11
C PRO A 143 -3.71 -3.14 -30.15
N PRO A 144 -2.49 -3.63 -29.85
CA PRO A 144 -1.33 -3.45 -30.72
C PRO A 144 -1.49 -3.95 -32.16
N GLU A 145 -2.16 -5.09 -32.35
CA GLU A 145 -2.41 -5.67 -33.68
C GLU A 145 -3.39 -4.84 -34.51
N ALA A 146 -4.46 -4.36 -33.88
CA ALA A 146 -5.45 -3.51 -34.53
C ALA A 146 -4.86 -2.13 -34.87
N ALA A 147 -4.10 -1.54 -33.94
CA ALA A 147 -3.40 -0.27 -34.15
C ALA A 147 -2.38 -0.36 -35.29
N CYS A 148 -1.62 -1.46 -35.36
CA CYS A 148 -0.66 -1.69 -36.43
C CYS A 148 -1.34 -1.74 -37.80
N ARG A 149 -2.47 -2.45 -37.93
CA ARG A 149 -3.23 -2.51 -39.19
C ARG A 149 -3.66 -1.10 -39.63
N VAL A 150 -4.23 -0.31 -38.72
CA VAL A 150 -4.64 1.08 -39.01
C VAL A 150 -3.43 1.93 -39.42
N ALA A 151 -2.32 1.83 -38.69
CA ALA A 151 -1.09 2.58 -38.97
C ALA A 151 -0.53 2.26 -40.36
N VAL A 152 -0.33 0.98 -40.67
CA VAL A 152 0.23 0.52 -41.95
C VAL A 152 -0.70 0.87 -43.11
N ASP A 153 -2.01 0.61 -42.99
CA ASP A 153 -2.97 0.91 -44.05
C ASP A 153 -3.09 2.40 -44.33
N THR A 154 -3.09 3.23 -43.27
CA THR A 154 -3.17 4.69 -43.41
C THR A 154 -1.93 5.25 -44.09
N VAL A 155 -0.73 4.86 -43.62
CA VAL A 155 0.53 5.30 -44.23
C VAL A 155 0.64 4.80 -45.67
N LYS A 156 0.25 3.55 -45.95
CA LYS A 156 0.25 3.00 -47.31
C LYS A 156 -0.65 3.79 -48.25
N LYS A 157 -1.92 3.98 -47.89
CA LYS A 157 -2.89 4.74 -48.70
C LYS A 157 -2.41 6.17 -48.96
N TRP A 158 -1.86 6.84 -47.95
CA TRP A 158 -1.35 8.20 -48.08
C TRP A 158 -0.10 8.29 -48.96
N MET A 159 0.82 7.33 -48.85
CA MET A 159 2.03 7.29 -49.68
C MET A 159 1.72 6.99 -51.15
N GLU A 160 0.69 6.18 -51.41
CA GLU A 160 0.21 5.90 -52.77
C GLU A 160 -0.40 7.13 -53.45
N SER A 161 -1.01 8.06 -52.70
CA SER A 161 -1.61 9.29 -53.24
C SER A 161 -0.62 10.44 -53.42
N GLU A 162 0.25 10.70 -52.43
CA GLU A 162 1.08 11.92 -52.41
C GLU A 162 2.56 11.68 -52.76
N ASN A 163 3.08 10.47 -52.50
CA ASN A 163 4.46 10.02 -52.77
C ASN A 163 5.62 10.99 -52.41
N VAL A 164 5.44 11.87 -51.40
CA VAL A 164 6.45 12.89 -51.02
C VAL A 164 7.54 12.36 -50.10
N LEU A 165 7.24 11.38 -49.24
CA LEU A 165 8.21 10.82 -48.30
C LEU A 165 9.16 9.82 -48.99
N GLU A 166 10.45 9.94 -48.68
CA GLU A 166 11.51 9.00 -49.08
C GLU A 166 11.62 7.83 -48.09
N ARG A 167 11.32 8.06 -46.80
CA ARG A 167 11.33 7.01 -45.77
C ARG A 167 10.29 7.20 -44.67
N VAL A 168 9.58 6.12 -44.33
CA VAL A 168 8.78 6.00 -43.09
C VAL A 168 9.39 4.91 -42.20
N VAL A 169 9.60 5.21 -40.93
CA VAL A 169 10.12 4.25 -39.94
C VAL A 169 9.06 3.97 -38.89
N PHE A 170 8.62 2.72 -38.76
CA PHE A 170 7.85 2.30 -37.59
C PHE A 170 8.83 1.88 -36.48
N CYS A 171 8.85 2.65 -35.39
CA CYS A 171 9.69 2.43 -34.23
C CYS A 171 8.91 1.61 -33.19
N VAL A 172 9.30 0.35 -33.01
CA VAL A 172 8.69 -0.58 -32.07
C VAL A 172 9.61 -0.80 -30.87
N TYR A 173 9.05 -0.90 -29.67
CA TYR A 173 9.83 -1.09 -28.44
C TYR A 173 9.90 -2.54 -27.97
N ASN A 174 8.93 -3.38 -28.34
CA ASN A 174 8.87 -4.79 -27.97
C ASN A 174 9.12 -5.69 -29.19
N GLN A 175 9.90 -6.76 -29.02
CA GLN A 175 10.20 -7.75 -30.06
C GLN A 175 8.94 -8.47 -30.56
N LYS A 176 7.93 -8.70 -29.70
CA LYS A 176 6.61 -9.22 -30.13
C LYS A 176 5.86 -8.24 -31.04
N SER A 177 6.07 -6.93 -30.90
CA SER A 177 5.46 -5.92 -31.77
C SER A 177 6.14 -5.85 -33.14
N GLN A 178 7.40 -6.25 -33.25
CA GLN A 178 8.11 -6.25 -34.51
C GLN A 178 7.49 -7.22 -35.53
N SER A 179 7.11 -8.43 -35.10
CA SER A 179 6.43 -9.40 -35.97
C SER A 179 5.07 -8.88 -36.47
N ILE A 180 4.38 -8.08 -35.67
CA ILE A 180 3.08 -7.47 -36.01
C ILE A 180 3.24 -6.42 -37.13
N TYR A 181 4.37 -5.70 -37.20
CA TYR A 181 4.62 -4.74 -38.29
C TYR A 181 5.25 -5.38 -39.53
N ASP A 182 5.94 -6.51 -39.37
CA ASP A 182 6.51 -7.26 -40.49
C ASP A 182 5.43 -8.00 -41.29
N GLU A 183 4.37 -8.53 -40.66
CA GLU A 183 3.33 -9.35 -41.30
C GLU A 183 2.41 -8.57 -42.30
N PRO A 184 1.75 -7.44 -41.93
CA PRO A 184 0.86 -6.67 -42.81
C PRO A 184 1.60 -6.00 -43.97
N ALA A 185 2.89 -5.72 -43.78
CA ALA A 185 3.74 -5.19 -44.83
C ALA A 185 4.03 -6.25 -45.92
N THR A 186 3.86 -7.54 -45.66
CA THR A 186 4.22 -8.60 -46.63
C THR A 186 3.10 -9.04 -47.56
N THR A 187 1.82 -8.83 -47.19
CA THR A 187 0.63 -9.27 -47.92
C THR A 187 0.36 -8.37 -49.14
N ASN A 188 0.89 -8.79 -50.29
CA ASN A 188 0.57 -8.19 -51.59
C ASN A 188 -0.74 -8.80 -52.12
N THR A 189 -1.62 -7.93 -52.61
CA THR A 189 -2.89 -8.20 -53.30
C THR A 189 -2.76 -9.33 -54.31
N ARG A 190 -3.53 -10.42 -54.15
CA ARG A 190 -3.87 -11.30 -55.28
C ARG A 190 -4.93 -10.56 -56.11
N ALA A 191 -4.50 -9.97 -57.23
CA ALA A 191 -5.41 -9.52 -58.27
C ALA A 191 -6.09 -10.76 -58.89
N SER A 192 -7.41 -10.70 -58.93
CA SER A 192 -8.30 -11.49 -59.77
C SER A 192 -7.86 -11.39 -61.24
N GLY A 193 -7.70 -12.54 -61.88
CA GLY A 193 -7.70 -12.66 -63.34
C GLY A 193 -9.07 -13.15 -63.78
N ASP A 194 -9.82 -12.29 -64.46
CA ASP A 194 -10.88 -12.70 -65.39
C ASP A 194 -10.26 -13.26 -66.68
N THR A 195 -10.94 -14.23 -67.29
CA THR A 195 -10.87 -14.45 -68.75
C THR A 195 -12.15 -13.95 -69.41
N PRO A 196 -12.07 -13.44 -70.65
CA PRO A 196 -12.91 -12.35 -71.13
C PRO A 196 -14.03 -12.81 -72.07
N VAL A 197 -15.12 -12.04 -72.18
CA VAL A 197 -15.96 -11.99 -73.41
C VAL A 197 -16.59 -10.60 -73.60
N THR A 198 -16.04 -9.89 -74.59
CA THR A 198 -16.58 -8.90 -75.56
C THR A 198 -17.70 -7.88 -75.24
N THR A 199 -17.33 -6.62 -75.51
CA THR A 199 -18.06 -5.45 -76.09
C THR A 199 -19.19 -5.76 -77.07
N PRO A 200 -20.18 -4.85 -77.36
CA PRO A 200 -19.94 -3.40 -77.58
C PRO A 200 -21.05 -2.37 -77.24
N ALA A 201 -20.62 -1.09 -77.39
CA ALA A 201 -21.35 0.11 -77.85
C ALA A 201 -21.88 1.16 -76.82
N VAL A 202 -21.54 2.42 -77.14
CA VAL A 202 -21.83 3.77 -76.58
C VAL A 202 -22.83 4.45 -77.58
N PRO A 203 -23.55 5.60 -77.37
CA PRO A 203 -23.48 6.69 -76.37
C PRO A 203 -24.82 7.26 -75.80
N GLY A 204 -24.72 8.17 -74.81
CA GLY A 204 -25.44 9.45 -74.90
C GLY A 204 -26.28 9.94 -73.71
N SER A 205 -25.83 11.05 -73.12
CA SER A 205 -26.65 12.25 -72.80
C SER A 205 -27.75 12.22 -71.70
N ALA A 206 -27.55 13.14 -70.73
CA ALA A 206 -28.54 14.08 -70.14
C ALA A 206 -29.31 13.73 -68.83
N VAL A 207 -29.02 14.58 -67.82
CA VAL A 207 -29.97 15.41 -67.04
C VAL A 207 -30.89 14.76 -65.99
N ARG A 208 -30.59 15.15 -64.72
CA ARG A 208 -31.42 15.45 -63.53
C ARG A 208 -32.28 14.38 -62.82
N SER A 209 -31.94 14.26 -61.53
CA SER A 209 -32.72 14.09 -60.29
C SER A 209 -33.89 13.09 -60.24
N VAL A 210 -33.81 12.13 -59.31
CA VAL A 210 -34.57 12.02 -58.04
C VAL A 210 -34.40 10.58 -57.51
N HIS A 211 -34.29 10.48 -56.18
CA HIS A 211 -34.22 9.29 -55.31
C HIS A 211 -34.64 7.90 -55.84
N SER A 212 -33.83 6.86 -55.51
CA SER A 212 -34.29 5.66 -54.78
C SER A 212 -33.17 4.61 -54.56
N ASN A 213 -32.97 4.24 -53.29
CA ASN A 213 -32.74 2.92 -52.66
C ASN A 213 -31.94 1.77 -53.32
N LEU A 214 -31.36 0.98 -52.39
CA LEU A 214 -30.79 -0.39 -52.45
C LEU A 214 -29.30 -0.48 -52.85
N SER A 215 -28.44 -1.24 -52.18
CA SER A 215 -28.60 -2.28 -51.14
C SER A 215 -27.24 -2.60 -50.49
N ASN A 216 -27.27 -2.81 -49.17
CA ASN A 216 -26.17 -3.29 -48.34
C ASN A 216 -25.89 -4.78 -48.58
N HIS A 217 -24.64 -5.12 -48.85
CA HIS A 217 -24.06 -6.43 -48.51
C HIS A 217 -22.60 -6.27 -48.07
N SER A 218 -22.36 -6.31 -46.76
CA SER A 218 -21.11 -6.76 -46.12
C SER A 218 -21.25 -6.63 -44.59
N SER A 219 -21.56 -7.73 -43.89
CA SER A 219 -21.74 -7.71 -42.42
C SER A 219 -21.10 -8.87 -41.66
N GLU A 220 -20.32 -9.75 -42.31
CA GLU A 220 -19.79 -10.96 -41.63
C GLU A 220 -18.43 -10.77 -40.94
N ALA A 221 -17.58 -9.83 -41.37
CA ALA A 221 -16.21 -9.71 -40.85
C ALA A 221 -16.04 -8.69 -39.70
N ASP A 222 -17.04 -7.82 -39.47
CA ASP A 222 -16.88 -6.64 -38.59
C ASP A 222 -17.48 -6.82 -37.18
N ARG A 223 -18.10 -7.99 -36.90
CA ARG A 223 -18.76 -8.27 -35.61
C ARG A 223 -17.87 -8.99 -34.59
N SER A 224 -16.81 -9.66 -35.01
CA SER A 224 -15.91 -10.39 -34.10
C SER A 224 -14.94 -9.49 -33.32
N SER A 225 -14.78 -8.22 -33.74
CA SER A 225 -13.85 -7.25 -33.16
C SER A 225 -14.40 -6.49 -31.95
N ARG A 226 -15.70 -6.56 -31.64
CA ARG A 226 -16.34 -5.77 -30.57
C ARG A 226 -16.62 -6.60 -29.31
N ARG A 227 -15.64 -7.38 -28.85
CA ARG A 227 -15.70 -8.02 -27.52
C ARG A 227 -15.43 -6.98 -26.42
N TYR A 228 -16.41 -6.12 -26.16
CA TYR A 228 -16.47 -5.43 -24.88
C TYR A 228 -16.74 -6.49 -23.82
N SER A 229 -15.87 -6.56 -22.80
CA SER A 229 -16.14 -7.35 -21.62
C SER A 229 -17.39 -6.79 -20.95
N VAL A 230 -18.49 -7.55 -21.06
CA VAL A 230 -19.79 -7.22 -20.48
C VAL A 230 -19.67 -7.13 -18.97
N THR A 231 -18.61 -7.67 -18.36
CA THR A 231 -18.28 -7.51 -16.94
C THR A 231 -18.18 -6.03 -16.52
N ALA A 232 -17.62 -5.15 -17.34
CA ALA A 232 -17.57 -3.71 -17.07
C ALA A 232 -18.93 -3.02 -17.19
N LEU A 233 -19.80 -3.51 -18.10
CA LEU A 233 -21.17 -3.04 -18.23
C LEU A 233 -22.07 -3.64 -17.14
N TYR A 234 -21.78 -4.84 -16.64
CA TYR A 234 -22.47 -5.52 -15.55
C TYR A 234 -22.39 -4.70 -14.27
N SER A 235 -21.25 -4.10 -13.98
CA SER A 235 -21.07 -3.29 -12.76
C SER A 235 -21.85 -1.98 -12.83
N ILE A 236 -21.93 -1.38 -14.02
CA ILE A 236 -22.59 -0.08 -14.25
C ILE A 236 -24.11 -0.23 -14.38
N VAL A 237 -24.60 -1.34 -14.95
CA VAL A 237 -26.04 -1.64 -15.08
C VAL A 237 -26.62 -2.26 -13.80
N ALA A 238 -25.83 -3.00 -13.03
CA ALA A 238 -26.26 -3.56 -11.74
C ALA A 238 -26.59 -2.49 -10.68
N GLU A 239 -26.18 -1.23 -10.87
CA GLU A 239 -26.54 -0.14 -9.96
C GLU A 239 -27.91 0.49 -10.28
N ARG A 240 -28.53 0.17 -11.43
CA ARG A 240 -29.87 0.68 -11.79
C ARG A 240 -31.00 -0.33 -11.68
N ASP A 241 -30.71 -1.63 -11.59
CA ASP A 241 -31.72 -2.69 -11.47
C ASP A 241 -31.54 -3.44 -10.15
N GLU A 242 -32.66 -3.65 -9.43
CA GLU A 242 -32.76 -4.47 -8.21
C GLU A 242 -31.87 -5.72 -8.32
N GLU A 243 -30.93 -5.88 -7.38
CA GLU A 243 -29.93 -6.95 -7.34
C GLU A 243 -30.59 -8.29 -7.67
N VAL A 244 -30.17 -8.91 -8.77
CA VAL A 244 -30.57 -10.28 -9.08
C VAL A 244 -30.00 -11.18 -7.97
N SER A 245 -30.89 -11.72 -7.14
CA SER A 245 -30.58 -12.67 -6.08
C SER A 245 -30.11 -14.00 -6.68
N ASP A 246 -28.81 -14.07 -7.01
CA ASP A 246 -28.15 -15.25 -7.56
C ASP A 246 -26.89 -15.62 -6.76
N GLU A 247 -26.45 -16.87 -6.86
CA GLU A 247 -25.36 -17.48 -6.08
C GLU A 247 -24.04 -16.70 -6.18
N LEU A 248 -23.65 -16.25 -7.38
CA LEU A 248 -22.43 -15.44 -7.56
C LEU A 248 -22.54 -14.06 -6.87
N SER A 249 -23.72 -13.43 -6.88
CA SER A 249 -23.95 -12.15 -6.19
C SER A 249 -23.87 -12.35 -4.66
N GLU A 250 -24.37 -13.47 -4.16
CA GLU A 250 -24.25 -13.86 -2.75
C GLU A 250 -22.78 -14.13 -2.36
N ALA A 251 -22.01 -14.84 -3.19
CA ALA A 251 -20.59 -15.08 -2.97
C ALA A 251 -19.80 -13.75 -2.96
N GLN A 252 -20.05 -12.85 -3.90
CA GLN A 252 -19.45 -11.51 -3.92
C GLN A 252 -19.80 -10.65 -2.69
N ARG A 253 -21.02 -10.77 -2.17
CA ARG A 253 -21.43 -10.10 -0.93
C ARG A 253 -20.68 -10.67 0.27
N LYS A 254 -20.62 -12.01 0.40
CA LYS A 254 -19.85 -12.69 1.46
C LYS A 254 -18.37 -12.29 1.42
N LEU A 255 -17.76 -12.24 0.25
CA LEU A 255 -16.37 -11.81 0.08
C LEU A 255 -16.17 -10.35 0.55
N ARG A 256 -17.08 -9.44 0.18
CA ARG A 256 -17.03 -8.04 0.64
C ARG A 256 -17.18 -7.91 2.15
N GLU A 257 -18.15 -8.61 2.74
CA GLU A 257 -18.37 -8.62 4.19
C GLU A 257 -17.15 -9.17 4.94
N LEU A 258 -16.56 -10.27 4.45
CA LEU A 258 -15.36 -10.88 5.02
C LEU A 258 -14.15 -9.92 4.98
N LYS A 259 -13.90 -9.28 3.83
CA LYS A 259 -12.85 -8.25 3.69
C LYS A 259 -13.06 -7.10 4.67
N GLY A 260 -14.30 -6.63 4.82
CA GLY A 260 -14.69 -5.61 5.80
C GLY A 260 -14.40 -6.03 7.25
N HIS A 261 -14.77 -7.26 7.63
CA HIS A 261 -14.49 -7.80 8.96
C HIS A 261 -12.99 -7.94 9.23
N ILE A 262 -12.20 -8.40 8.26
CA ILE A 262 -10.74 -8.50 8.38
C ILE A 262 -10.10 -7.13 8.63
N SER A 263 -10.51 -6.11 7.86
CA SER A 263 -10.01 -4.75 8.02
C SER A 263 -10.35 -4.17 9.41
N ALA A 264 -11.61 -4.30 9.83
CA ALA A 264 -12.08 -3.83 11.13
C ALA A 264 -11.35 -4.54 12.30
N GLN A 265 -11.17 -5.86 12.20
CA GLN A 265 -10.48 -6.63 13.23
C GLN A 265 -8.98 -6.31 13.27
N SER A 266 -8.34 -6.13 12.11
CA SER A 266 -6.94 -5.72 12.02
C SER A 266 -6.71 -4.35 12.69
N LYS A 267 -7.64 -3.40 12.50
CA LYS A 267 -7.60 -2.09 13.15
C LYS A 267 -7.68 -2.20 14.67
N LYS A 268 -8.54 -3.08 15.20
CA LYS A 268 -8.60 -3.39 16.64
C LYS A 268 -7.29 -3.99 17.15
N ASN A 269 -6.70 -4.95 16.43
CA ASN A 269 -5.43 -5.57 16.81
C ASN A 269 -4.30 -4.54 16.89
N PHE A 270 -4.21 -3.64 15.93
CA PHE A 270 -3.19 -2.59 15.94
C PHE A 270 -3.31 -1.66 17.16
N LEU A 271 -4.54 -1.30 17.56
CA LEU A 271 -4.77 -0.51 18.77
C LEU A 271 -4.33 -1.27 20.03
N LEU A 272 -4.65 -2.56 20.12
CA LEU A 272 -4.22 -3.41 21.23
C LEU A 272 -2.70 -3.56 21.27
N GLU A 273 -2.03 -3.76 20.12
CA GLU A 273 -0.56 -3.77 20.07
C GLU A 273 0.05 -2.47 20.57
N ARG A 274 -0.53 -1.33 20.17
CA ARG A 274 -0.07 -0.02 20.63
C ARG A 274 -0.22 0.07 22.15
N ASP A 275 -1.32 -0.41 22.70
CA ASP A 275 -1.55 -0.44 24.14
C ASP A 275 -0.57 -1.39 24.86
N VAL A 276 -0.31 -2.57 24.30
CA VAL A 276 0.71 -3.51 24.79
C VAL A 276 2.10 -2.85 24.79
N ARG A 277 2.51 -2.21 23.69
CA ARG A 277 3.80 -1.49 23.60
C ARG A 277 3.90 -0.36 24.62
N TYR A 278 2.80 0.38 24.82
CA TYR A 278 2.72 1.44 25.82
C TYR A 278 2.92 0.86 27.23
N LEU A 279 2.18 -0.20 27.57
CA LEU A 279 2.31 -0.88 28.86
C LEU A 279 3.70 -1.47 29.06
N ASP A 280 4.29 -2.11 28.05
CA ASP A 280 5.65 -2.67 28.11
C ASP A 280 6.69 -1.60 28.43
N SER A 281 6.62 -0.45 27.73
CA SER A 281 7.53 0.66 27.98
C SER A 281 7.39 1.20 29.40
N ARG A 282 6.16 1.30 29.91
CA ARG A 282 5.86 1.85 31.23
C ARG A 282 6.16 0.86 32.35
N ILE A 283 5.90 -0.44 32.14
CA ILE A 283 6.27 -1.52 33.07
C ILE A 283 7.79 -1.67 33.16
N ALA A 284 8.51 -1.57 32.04
CA ALA A 284 9.97 -1.56 32.05
C ALA A 284 10.50 -0.40 32.92
N LEU A 285 9.91 0.79 32.79
CA LEU A 285 10.22 1.95 33.64
C LEU A 285 9.82 1.72 35.11
N LEU A 286 8.66 1.09 35.38
CA LEU A 286 8.21 0.73 36.73
C LEU A 286 9.18 -0.25 37.42
N ILE A 287 9.68 -1.25 36.68
CA ILE A 287 10.68 -2.22 37.16
C ILE A 287 12.01 -1.50 37.45
N GLN A 288 12.42 -0.57 36.58
CA GLN A 288 13.69 0.14 36.68
C GLN A 288 13.69 1.20 37.79
N ASN A 289 12.56 1.87 38.05
CA ASN A 289 12.50 3.01 38.97
C ASN A 289 11.76 2.76 40.30
N ARG A 290 11.10 1.61 40.53
CA ARG A 290 10.37 1.31 41.79
C ARG A 290 9.60 2.53 42.34
N MET A 291 8.68 3.08 41.54
CA MET A 291 7.95 4.32 41.86
C MET A 291 6.45 4.13 42.15
N ALA A 292 5.83 5.24 42.54
CA ALA A 292 4.70 5.40 43.46
C ALA A 292 3.32 4.93 42.94
N ALA A 293 2.38 4.78 43.87
CA ALA A 293 1.02 4.28 43.61
C ALA A 293 0.20 5.12 42.62
N ASP A 294 0.57 6.38 42.39
CA ASP A 294 -0.12 7.28 41.44
C ASP A 294 0.20 6.96 39.97
N GLU A 295 1.42 6.50 39.64
CA GLU A 295 1.75 6.03 38.29
C GLU A 295 1.01 4.73 37.95
N VAL A 296 0.82 3.86 38.95
CA VAL A 296 0.02 2.63 38.83
C VAL A 296 -1.46 2.96 38.60
N LYS A 297 -1.95 4.08 39.17
CA LYS A 297 -3.32 4.56 38.98
C LYS A 297 -3.54 5.11 37.57
N GLU A 298 -2.60 5.89 37.03
CA GLU A 298 -2.63 6.40 35.66
C GLU A 298 -2.58 5.26 34.62
N LEU A 299 -1.74 4.25 34.83
CA LEU A 299 -1.74 3.02 34.02
C LEU A 299 -3.10 2.31 34.06
N SER A 300 -3.73 2.23 35.25
CA SER A 300 -5.02 1.55 35.39
C SER A 300 -6.17 2.29 34.71
N SER A 301 -6.15 3.62 34.68
CA SER A 301 -7.14 4.42 33.92
C SER A 301 -6.99 4.26 32.40
N HIS A 302 -5.79 3.92 31.91
CA HIS A 302 -5.55 3.65 30.49
C HIS A 302 -6.18 2.31 30.03
N LEU A 303 -6.68 1.50 30.97
CA LEU A 303 -7.14 0.11 30.77
C LEU A 303 -8.65 -0.08 30.95
N GLU A 304 -9.42 0.99 31.21
CA GLU A 304 -10.88 0.94 31.35
C GLU A 304 -11.57 0.91 29.97
N ASP A 305 -12.57 0.02 29.82
CA ASP A 305 -13.25 -0.24 28.55
C ASP A 305 -14.16 0.92 28.10
N VAL A 306 -14.27 1.05 26.77
CA VAL A 306 -15.10 2.03 26.06
C VAL A 306 -16.59 1.66 26.24
N ASN A 307 -17.28 2.33 27.15
CA ASN A 307 -18.75 2.36 27.15
C ASN A 307 -19.25 3.50 26.27
N GLN A 308 -20.17 3.18 25.34
CA GLN A 308 -20.82 4.15 24.47
C GLN A 308 -21.53 5.24 25.31
N GLY A 309 -21.08 6.49 25.18
CA GLY A 309 -21.63 7.63 25.92
C GLY A 309 -21.69 8.92 25.10
N SER A 310 -22.90 9.50 25.08
CA SER A 310 -23.33 10.87 24.70
C SER A 310 -22.93 11.47 23.33
N ASN A 311 -23.96 11.95 22.61
CA ASN A 311 -23.95 12.44 21.23
C ASN A 311 -23.36 13.86 21.01
N ASP A 312 -22.83 14.52 22.05
CA ASP A 312 -22.48 15.96 22.03
C ASP A 312 -21.15 16.29 21.29
N TYR A 313 -20.39 15.28 20.85
CA TYR A 313 -19.07 15.45 20.23
C TYR A 313 -19.03 15.13 18.72
N TYR A 314 -20.17 14.76 18.14
CA TYR A 314 -20.27 14.46 16.72
C TYR A 314 -20.27 15.76 15.89
N PRO A 315 -19.53 15.81 14.76
CA PRO A 315 -19.68 16.89 13.81
C PRO A 315 -21.13 16.93 13.34
N ASP A 316 -21.63 18.15 13.13
CA ASP A 316 -22.90 18.41 12.47
C ASP A 316 -22.91 17.86 11.03
N SER A 317 -24.12 17.75 10.47
CA SER A 317 -24.31 17.14 9.16
C SER A 317 -23.55 17.85 8.05
N GLU A 318 -23.30 19.15 8.16
CA GLU A 318 -22.54 19.94 7.19
C GLU A 318 -21.04 19.64 7.29
N HIS A 319 -20.47 19.70 8.50
CA HIS A 319 -19.07 19.32 8.72
C HIS A 319 -18.80 17.86 8.34
N THR A 320 -19.72 16.95 8.61
CA THR A 320 -19.60 15.53 8.21
C THR A 320 -19.46 15.39 6.69
N GLN A 321 -20.23 16.16 5.90
CA GLN A 321 -20.11 16.18 4.45
C GLN A 321 -18.78 16.79 3.97
N LEU A 322 -18.31 17.86 4.63
CA LEU A 322 -17.02 18.46 4.29
C LEU A 322 -15.84 17.54 4.62
N TYR A 323 -15.88 16.83 5.75
CA TYR A 323 -14.92 15.76 6.05
C TYR A 323 -14.98 14.63 5.03
N GLY A 324 -16.17 14.25 4.56
CA GLY A 324 -16.34 13.27 3.47
C GLY A 324 -15.61 13.68 2.19
N ASN A 325 -15.71 14.96 1.81
CA ASN A 325 -14.96 15.51 0.68
C ASN A 325 -13.45 15.55 0.91
N LEU A 326 -13.02 15.93 2.11
CA LEU A 326 -11.60 15.98 2.48
C LEU A 326 -10.96 14.60 2.38
N PHE A 327 -11.57 13.58 2.98
CA PHE A 327 -11.03 12.23 2.95
C PHE A 327 -11.11 11.59 1.57
N PHE A 328 -12.12 11.94 0.74
CA PHE A 328 -12.13 11.58 -0.67
C PHE A 328 -10.91 12.15 -1.40
N LEU A 329 -10.63 13.44 -1.24
CA LEU A 329 -9.48 14.10 -1.86
C LEU A 329 -8.15 13.48 -1.42
N LEU A 330 -7.99 13.22 -0.11
CA LEU A 330 -6.77 12.58 0.43
C LEU A 330 -6.56 11.17 -0.12
N GLN A 331 -7.65 10.41 -0.33
CA GLN A 331 -7.59 9.07 -0.88
C GLN A 331 -7.24 9.09 -2.38
N SER A 332 -7.90 9.96 -3.15
CA SER A 332 -7.74 10.11 -4.60
C SER A 332 -6.44 10.79 -5.02
N GLU A 333 -5.86 11.63 -4.16
CA GLU A 333 -4.59 12.32 -4.40
C GLU A 333 -3.50 11.95 -3.38
N PRO A 334 -2.81 10.80 -3.57
CA PRO A 334 -1.77 10.31 -2.65
C PRO A 334 -0.61 11.28 -2.38
N ARG A 335 -0.42 12.29 -3.24
CA ARG A 335 0.61 13.33 -3.11
C ARG A 335 0.55 14.10 -1.79
N HIS A 336 -0.65 14.34 -1.26
CA HIS A 336 -0.84 15.09 -0.02
C HIS A 336 -0.36 14.29 1.19
N ILE A 337 -0.80 13.03 1.29
CA ILE A 337 -0.33 12.09 2.32
C ILE A 337 1.17 11.84 2.19
N ALA A 338 1.67 11.66 0.96
CA ALA A 338 3.09 11.44 0.72
C ALA A 338 3.96 12.62 1.18
N THR A 339 3.48 13.85 1.04
CA THR A 339 4.17 15.03 1.57
C THR A 339 4.05 15.11 3.09
N LEU A 340 2.87 14.83 3.64
CA LEU A 340 2.65 14.84 5.09
C LEU A 340 3.58 13.87 5.82
N THR A 341 3.79 12.67 5.28
CA THR A 341 4.68 11.64 5.87
C THR A 341 6.14 12.07 5.98
N ARG A 342 6.56 13.14 5.29
CA ARG A 342 7.91 13.72 5.40
C ARG A 342 8.01 14.82 6.45
N LEU A 343 6.88 15.32 6.93
CA LEU A 343 6.80 16.49 7.81
C LEU A 343 6.48 16.12 9.27
N VAL A 344 5.82 14.98 9.49
CA VAL A 344 5.46 14.50 10.84
C VAL A 344 6.67 14.19 11.72
N THR A 345 6.51 14.46 13.00
CA THR A 345 7.46 14.13 14.06
C THR A 345 7.39 12.65 14.46
N LEU A 346 8.39 12.18 15.23
CA LEU A 346 8.44 10.78 15.72
C LEU A 346 7.22 10.38 16.56
N SER A 347 6.61 11.32 17.30
CA SER A 347 5.41 11.09 18.12
C SER A 347 4.13 10.97 17.30
N GLU A 348 4.09 11.55 16.10
CA GLU A 348 2.91 11.58 15.22
C GLU A 348 2.91 10.43 14.19
N ILE A 349 3.98 9.64 14.12
CA ILE A 349 4.09 8.56 13.13
C ILE A 349 2.99 7.52 13.33
N ASP A 350 2.77 7.08 14.57
CA ASP A 350 1.85 5.97 14.84
C ASP A 350 0.38 6.41 14.64
N THR A 351 0.05 7.68 14.88
CA THR A 351 -1.28 8.23 14.58
C THR A 351 -1.50 8.39 13.08
N LEU A 352 -0.52 8.91 12.34
CA LEU A 352 -0.60 9.00 10.88
C LEU A 352 -0.68 7.61 10.24
N LEU A 353 0.13 6.66 10.71
CA LEU A 353 0.14 5.29 10.22
C LEU A 353 -1.20 4.60 10.46
N GLN A 354 -1.85 4.84 11.61
CA GLN A 354 -3.19 4.35 11.90
C GLN A 354 -4.21 4.87 10.86
N THR A 355 -4.24 6.18 10.60
CA THR A 355 -5.14 6.76 9.61
C THR A 355 -4.85 6.24 8.20
N VAL A 356 -3.59 6.26 7.77
CA VAL A 356 -3.21 5.91 6.38
C VAL A 356 -3.35 4.41 6.10
N MET A 357 -2.80 3.55 6.96
CA MET A 357 -2.70 2.11 6.70
C MET A 357 -3.94 1.29 7.15
N PHE A 358 -4.80 1.85 8.00
CA PHE A 358 -5.97 1.14 8.54
C PHE A 358 -7.29 1.83 8.26
N THR A 359 -7.30 3.11 7.86
CA THR A 359 -8.54 3.86 7.59
C THR A 359 -8.64 4.29 6.13
N LEU A 360 -7.67 5.05 5.60
CA LEU A 360 -7.69 5.54 4.21
C LEU A 360 -7.46 4.44 3.16
N TYR A 361 -6.50 3.56 3.42
CA TYR A 361 -6.14 2.43 2.58
C TYR A 361 -6.19 1.12 3.38
N GLY A 362 -7.18 1.01 4.27
CA GLY A 362 -7.28 -0.08 5.24
C GLY A 362 -7.61 -1.43 4.62
N ASN A 363 -8.30 -1.45 3.49
CA ASN A 363 -8.75 -2.66 2.80
C ASN A 363 -7.73 -3.09 1.74
N GLN A 364 -6.61 -3.66 2.19
CA GLN A 364 -5.52 -4.13 1.32
C GLN A 364 -5.90 -5.24 0.33
N TYR A 365 -7.08 -5.86 0.50
CA TYR A 365 -7.61 -6.88 -0.40
C TYR A 365 -8.45 -6.30 -1.53
N GLU A 366 -8.65 -4.98 -1.53
CA GLU A 366 -9.27 -4.27 -2.63
C GLU A 366 -8.17 -3.66 -3.50
N SER A 367 -8.12 -4.11 -4.76
CA SER A 367 -7.08 -3.72 -5.71
C SER A 367 -6.94 -2.20 -5.78
N ARG A 368 -8.04 -1.44 -5.81
CA ARG A 368 -8.00 0.04 -5.84
C ARG A 368 -7.24 0.64 -4.65
N GLU A 369 -7.56 0.24 -3.42
CA GLU A 369 -6.91 0.79 -2.23
C GLU A 369 -5.44 0.38 -2.16
N GLU A 370 -5.12 -0.87 -2.51
CA GLU A 370 -3.73 -1.33 -2.58
C GLU A 370 -2.93 -0.52 -3.61
N HIS A 371 -3.49 -0.26 -4.79
CA HIS A 371 -2.82 0.53 -5.83
C HIS A 371 -2.58 1.97 -5.38
N LEU A 372 -3.55 2.62 -4.74
CA LEU A 372 -3.40 3.97 -4.20
C LEU A 372 -2.33 4.00 -3.09
N LEU A 373 -2.32 3.00 -2.21
CA LEU A 373 -1.32 2.86 -1.15
C LEU A 373 0.10 2.66 -1.73
N LEU A 374 0.25 1.79 -2.73
CA LEU A 374 1.53 1.56 -3.37
C LEU A 374 1.99 2.81 -4.15
N THR A 375 1.07 3.53 -4.82
CA THR A 375 1.37 4.82 -5.46
C THR A 375 1.87 5.83 -4.44
N MET A 376 1.24 5.90 -3.25
CA MET A 376 1.72 6.69 -2.13
C MET A 376 3.16 6.30 -1.75
N PHE A 377 3.46 5.00 -1.58
CA PHE A 377 4.82 4.54 -1.29
C PHE A 377 5.84 4.96 -2.35
N GLN A 378 5.52 4.87 -3.64
CA GLN A 378 6.42 5.33 -4.70
C GLN A 378 6.72 6.82 -4.57
N LEU A 379 5.71 7.66 -4.29
CA LEU A 379 5.92 9.10 -4.12
C LEU A 379 6.83 9.40 -2.93
N VAL A 380 6.62 8.75 -1.79
CA VAL A 380 7.48 9.01 -0.62
C VAL A 380 8.88 8.44 -0.79
N LEU A 381 9.01 7.24 -1.37
CA LEU A 381 10.31 6.66 -1.67
C LEU A 381 11.09 7.54 -2.65
N ALA A 382 10.45 8.05 -3.71
CA ALA A 382 11.11 8.96 -4.65
C ALA A 382 11.66 10.20 -3.94
N ALA A 383 10.83 10.85 -3.11
CA ALA A 383 11.25 12.01 -2.32
C ALA A 383 12.35 11.69 -1.29
N GLN A 384 12.34 10.50 -0.67
CA GLN A 384 13.37 10.07 0.27
C GLN A 384 14.72 9.84 -0.44
N PHE A 385 14.70 9.26 -1.64
CA PHE A 385 15.89 9.05 -2.45
C PHE A 385 16.50 10.36 -2.98
N GLU A 386 15.66 11.39 -3.22
CA GLU A 386 16.12 12.71 -3.64
C GLU A 386 16.81 13.49 -2.50
N THR A 387 16.31 13.35 -1.27
CA THR A 387 16.79 14.09 -0.08
C THR A 387 17.98 13.43 0.63
N THR A 388 18.16 12.11 0.49
CA THR A 388 19.23 11.39 1.18
C THR A 388 20.58 11.53 0.45
N HIS A 389 21.63 11.93 1.19
CA HIS A 389 22.97 12.15 0.64
C HIS A 389 23.87 10.90 0.64
N GLU A 390 23.59 9.91 1.50
CA GLU A 390 24.44 8.73 1.65
C GLU A 390 23.67 7.43 1.37
N PHE A 391 24.25 6.61 0.49
CA PHE A 391 23.71 5.32 0.07
C PHE A 391 23.46 4.34 1.23
N SER A 392 24.32 4.39 2.26
CA SER A 392 24.29 3.45 3.40
C SER A 392 23.17 3.71 4.41
N ASN A 393 22.62 4.93 4.44
CA ASN A 393 21.59 5.37 5.40
C ASN A 393 20.17 5.16 4.86
N LEU A 394 20.04 4.95 3.55
CA LEU A 394 18.79 4.82 2.85
C LEU A 394 18.03 3.57 3.33
N LEU A 395 16.74 3.72 3.61
CA LEU A 395 15.85 2.65 4.12
C LEU A 395 16.28 1.99 5.43
N ARG A 396 17.34 2.46 6.11
CA ARG A 396 17.74 1.96 7.45
C ARG A 396 17.16 2.77 8.59
N GLN A 397 17.00 4.08 8.38
CA GLN A 397 16.45 4.98 9.40
C GLN A 397 15.01 4.63 9.76
N ASN A 398 14.65 4.83 11.03
CA ASN A 398 13.28 4.72 11.51
C ASN A 398 12.48 5.95 11.07
N THR A 399 11.93 5.87 9.87
CA THR A 399 11.10 6.90 9.22
C THR A 399 9.63 6.44 9.15
N PRO A 400 8.67 7.36 8.96
CA PRO A 400 7.26 7.01 8.76
C PRO A 400 7.06 5.97 7.65
N VAL A 401 7.71 6.17 6.50
CA VAL A 401 7.69 5.23 5.36
C VAL A 401 8.19 3.86 5.76
N SER A 402 9.30 3.81 6.50
CA SER A 402 9.88 2.54 6.93
C SER A 402 8.96 1.77 7.88
N ARG A 403 8.20 2.48 8.74
CA ARG A 403 7.19 1.84 9.60
C ARG A 403 5.98 1.39 8.79
N MET A 404 5.48 2.22 7.88
CA MET A 404 4.35 1.87 7.01
C MET A 404 4.66 0.65 6.13
N MET A 405 5.87 0.58 5.57
CA MET A 405 6.32 -0.59 4.80
C MET A 405 6.40 -1.85 5.67
N ASN A 406 6.95 -1.76 6.88
CA ASN A 406 6.95 -2.89 7.82
C ASN A 406 5.51 -3.34 8.13
N THR A 407 4.60 -2.40 8.41
CA THR A 407 3.19 -2.70 8.66
C THR A 407 2.49 -3.30 7.45
N TYR A 408 2.81 -2.85 6.23
CA TYR A 408 2.28 -3.43 5.00
C TYR A 408 2.72 -4.88 4.85
N THR A 409 4.02 -5.17 5.03
CA THR A 409 4.56 -6.52 4.84
C THR A 409 4.10 -7.52 5.88
N SER A 410 3.79 -7.08 7.10
CA SER A 410 3.34 -7.95 8.19
C SER A 410 1.83 -8.21 8.17
N ARG A 411 1.09 -7.72 7.16
CA ARG A 411 -0.38 -7.82 7.08
C ARG A 411 -0.82 -8.52 5.80
N GLY A 412 -2.03 -9.07 5.87
CA GLY A 412 -2.73 -9.68 4.74
C GLY A 412 -1.88 -10.66 3.93
N PRO A 413 -1.69 -10.45 2.61
CA PRO A 413 -0.90 -11.35 1.76
C PRO A 413 0.54 -11.57 2.23
N GLY A 414 1.16 -10.54 2.82
CA GLY A 414 2.53 -10.63 3.34
C GLY A 414 2.66 -11.60 4.51
N GLN A 415 1.65 -11.66 5.38
CA GLN A 415 1.63 -12.62 6.49
C GLN A 415 1.37 -14.05 6.00
N VAL A 416 0.47 -14.23 5.04
CA VAL A 416 0.17 -15.55 4.42
C VAL A 416 1.44 -16.16 3.81
N TYR A 417 2.20 -15.35 3.08
CA TYR A 417 3.49 -15.78 2.53
C TYR A 417 4.46 -16.27 3.61
N LEU A 418 4.64 -15.51 4.70
CA LEU A 418 5.53 -15.91 5.81
C LEU A 418 5.08 -17.23 6.46
N LYS A 419 3.77 -17.43 6.62
CA LYS A 419 3.19 -18.66 7.16
C LYS A 419 3.49 -19.85 6.26
N ASN A 420 3.30 -19.70 4.96
CA ASN A 420 3.49 -20.79 3.99
C ASN A 420 4.97 -21.14 3.79
N VAL A 421 5.85 -20.14 3.73
CA VAL A 421 7.27 -20.33 3.36
C VAL A 421 8.16 -20.59 4.57
N VAL A 422 7.99 -19.85 5.66
CA VAL A 422 8.96 -19.84 6.77
C VAL A 422 8.51 -20.70 7.96
N SER A 423 7.19 -20.84 8.19
CA SER A 423 6.67 -21.53 9.38
C SER A 423 7.13 -22.99 9.50
N SER A 424 7.12 -23.75 8.38
CA SER A 424 7.57 -25.15 8.40
C SER A 424 9.03 -25.30 8.83
N GLU A 425 9.91 -24.42 8.35
CA GLU A 425 11.33 -24.47 8.72
C GLU A 425 11.55 -24.02 10.18
N ILE A 426 10.78 -23.03 10.67
CA ILE A 426 10.80 -22.63 12.08
C ILE A 426 10.34 -23.78 12.98
N ALA A 427 9.24 -24.45 12.64
CA ALA A 427 8.69 -25.57 13.41
C ALA A 427 9.72 -26.68 13.58
N ARG A 428 10.43 -27.04 12.51
CA ARG A 428 11.50 -28.06 12.54
C ARG A 428 12.66 -27.70 13.48
N VAL A 429 13.02 -26.42 13.59
CA VAL A 429 14.05 -25.97 14.55
C VAL A 429 13.53 -26.05 15.99
N ILE A 430 12.25 -25.76 16.22
CA ILE A 430 11.63 -25.75 17.55
C ILE A 430 11.38 -27.18 18.07
N GLU A 431 11.02 -28.12 17.19
CA GLU A 431 10.83 -29.53 17.53
C GLU A 431 12.11 -30.14 18.14
N ASN A 432 13.29 -29.70 17.69
CA ASN A 432 14.56 -30.19 18.18
C ASN A 432 15.02 -29.46 19.46
N LYS A 433 14.39 -29.79 20.59
CA LYS A 433 14.62 -29.13 21.89
C LYS A 433 16.05 -29.26 22.44
N THR A 434 16.84 -30.24 21.97
CA THR A 434 18.22 -30.48 22.41
C THR A 434 19.27 -29.80 21.53
N LEU A 435 18.87 -29.10 20.47
CA LEU A 435 19.76 -28.48 19.51
C LEU A 435 20.45 -27.24 20.11
N ASN A 436 21.68 -27.39 20.59
CA ASN A 436 22.55 -26.28 20.99
C ASN A 436 23.58 -25.98 19.89
N LEU A 437 23.35 -24.90 19.13
CA LEU A 437 24.28 -24.39 18.10
C LEU A 437 24.91 -23.07 18.52
N GLU A 438 25.21 -22.87 19.81
CA GLU A 438 26.01 -21.72 20.23
C GLU A 438 27.44 -21.86 19.67
N ILE A 439 27.86 -20.83 18.93
CA ILE A 439 29.14 -20.74 18.22
C ILE A 439 30.10 -19.74 18.86
N ASN A 440 29.64 -18.95 19.84
CA ASN A 440 30.51 -18.00 20.54
C ASN A 440 31.53 -18.76 21.42
N PRO A 441 32.85 -18.68 21.12
CA PRO A 441 33.87 -19.45 21.81
C PRO A 441 33.89 -19.26 23.33
N LEU A 442 33.61 -18.05 23.83
CA LEU A 442 33.56 -17.76 25.27
C LEU A 442 32.41 -18.51 25.96
N LYS A 443 31.22 -18.49 25.35
CA LYS A 443 30.05 -19.18 25.91
C LYS A 443 30.23 -20.69 25.86
N VAL A 444 30.77 -21.21 24.75
CA VAL A 444 31.06 -22.64 24.63
C VAL A 444 32.13 -23.07 25.65
N TYR A 445 33.12 -22.23 25.91
CA TYR A 445 34.12 -22.47 26.95
C TYR A 445 33.49 -22.52 28.35
N GLU A 446 32.59 -21.58 28.67
CA GLU A 446 31.84 -21.58 29.93
C GLU A 446 30.92 -22.81 30.06
N GLU A 447 30.21 -23.19 28.99
CA GLU A 447 29.38 -24.40 28.94
C GLU A 447 30.20 -25.66 29.21
N LEU A 448 31.33 -25.83 28.51
CA LEU A 448 32.21 -26.99 28.69
C LEU A 448 32.82 -27.05 30.09
N ARG A 449 33.16 -25.89 30.66
CA ARG A 449 33.65 -25.79 32.04
C ARG A 449 32.55 -26.19 33.04
N GLN A 450 31.32 -25.71 32.85
CA GLN A 450 30.19 -26.05 33.71
C GLN A 450 29.86 -27.54 33.62
N GLU A 451 29.82 -28.12 32.41
CA GLU A 451 29.61 -29.56 32.22
C GLU A 451 30.68 -30.40 32.92
N ARG A 452 31.94 -29.94 32.93
CA ARG A 452 33.02 -30.63 33.67
C ARG A 452 32.84 -30.54 35.18
N MET A 453 32.43 -29.38 35.70
CA MET A 453 32.10 -29.23 37.11
C MET A 453 30.93 -30.14 37.52
N ASP A 454 29.88 -30.18 36.71
CA ASP A 454 28.70 -31.02 36.96
C ASP A 454 29.04 -32.52 36.91
N ARG A 455 30.06 -32.91 36.11
CA ARG A 455 30.60 -34.27 36.03
C ARG A 455 31.70 -34.58 37.06
N GLY A 456 32.07 -33.63 37.92
CA GLY A 456 33.12 -33.80 38.94
C GLY A 456 34.55 -33.93 38.40
N LEU A 457 34.82 -33.45 37.19
CA LEU A 457 36.15 -33.46 36.57
C LEU A 457 36.99 -32.23 36.99
N PRO A 458 38.33 -32.35 37.05
CA PRO A 458 39.21 -31.19 37.30
C PRO A 458 39.00 -30.08 36.26
N THR A 459 38.97 -28.83 36.71
CA THR A 459 38.79 -27.63 35.86
C THR A 459 40.08 -26.89 35.58
N ASP A 460 41.24 -27.51 35.87
CA ASP A 460 42.57 -26.88 35.74
C ASP A 460 42.91 -26.52 34.28
N GLU A 461 42.34 -27.24 33.31
CA GLU A 461 42.44 -26.94 31.87
C GLU A 461 41.52 -25.77 31.44
N PHE A 462 40.63 -25.30 32.33
CA PHE A 462 39.64 -24.25 32.08
C PHE A 462 39.67 -23.10 33.13
N PRO A 463 40.71 -22.24 33.13
CA PRO A 463 40.78 -21.07 34.02
C PRO A 463 39.61 -20.08 33.88
N LEU A 464 39.36 -19.29 34.94
CA LEU A 464 38.36 -18.23 34.97
C LEU A 464 38.88 -16.92 34.35
N GLY A 465 38.03 -16.20 33.60
CA GLY A 465 38.37 -14.87 33.07
C GLY A 465 39.20 -14.87 31.79
N VAL A 466 39.05 -15.92 30.96
CA VAL A 466 39.79 -16.11 29.71
C VAL A 466 39.31 -15.15 28.61
N SER A 467 40.24 -14.67 27.80
CA SER A 467 39.92 -13.80 26.65
C SER A 467 39.33 -14.58 25.48
N THR A 468 38.61 -13.91 24.57
CA THR A 468 37.99 -14.55 23.40
C THR A 468 39.02 -15.30 22.53
N GLU A 469 40.23 -14.78 22.41
CA GLU A 469 41.28 -15.35 21.57
C GLU A 469 41.85 -16.63 22.19
N GLU A 470 42.05 -16.63 23.51
CA GLU A 470 42.47 -17.82 24.27
C GLU A 470 41.38 -18.91 24.26
N ALA A 471 40.10 -18.54 24.35
CA ALA A 471 38.98 -19.47 24.25
C ALA A 471 38.89 -20.11 22.85
N THR A 472 39.10 -19.33 21.78
CA THR A 472 39.16 -19.85 20.40
C THR A 472 40.36 -20.76 20.18
N CYS A 473 41.50 -20.47 20.81
CA CYS A 473 42.69 -21.33 20.70
C CYS A 473 42.54 -22.68 21.42
N ASN A 474 41.59 -22.85 22.33
CA ASN A 474 41.37 -24.12 23.03
C ASN A 474 40.89 -25.24 22.07
N ALA A 475 41.59 -26.38 22.09
CA ALA A 475 41.31 -27.49 21.18
C ALA A 475 39.93 -28.15 21.41
N LEU A 476 39.47 -28.22 22.67
CA LEU A 476 38.17 -28.80 23.02
C LEU A 476 37.02 -27.88 22.59
N VAL A 477 37.19 -26.55 22.70
CA VAL A 477 36.21 -25.58 22.21
C VAL A 477 36.10 -25.67 20.68
N ARG A 478 37.21 -25.71 19.95
CA ARG A 478 37.18 -25.86 18.48
C ARG A 478 36.53 -27.17 18.04
N ALA A 479 36.84 -28.29 18.71
CA ALA A 479 36.22 -29.57 18.42
C ALA A 479 34.71 -29.59 18.67
N ALA A 480 34.21 -28.77 19.61
CA ALA A 480 32.77 -28.62 19.87
C ALA A 480 32.08 -27.63 18.91
N VAL A 481 32.76 -26.57 18.48
CA VAL A 481 32.21 -25.52 17.62
C VAL A 481 32.08 -25.97 16.16
N GLN A 482 33.06 -26.73 15.63
CA GLN A 482 33.05 -27.15 14.22
C GLN A 482 31.75 -27.89 13.79
N PRO A 483 31.29 -28.95 14.47
CA PRO A 483 30.05 -29.62 14.08
C PRO A 483 28.81 -28.73 14.25
N ARG A 484 28.84 -27.75 15.17
CA ARG A 484 27.75 -26.78 15.35
C ARG A 484 27.71 -25.79 14.18
N LEU A 485 28.86 -25.37 13.65
CA LEU A 485 28.95 -24.50 12.46
C LEU A 485 28.40 -25.20 11.22
N ASP A 486 28.77 -26.46 11.00
CA ASP A 486 28.31 -27.26 9.86
C ASP A 486 26.78 -27.41 9.88
N GLU A 487 26.23 -27.74 11.05
CA GLU A 487 24.78 -27.88 11.23
C GLU A 487 24.03 -26.55 11.10
N LEU A 488 24.58 -25.45 11.65
CA LEU A 488 24.00 -24.12 11.49
C LEU A 488 23.96 -23.70 10.01
N THR A 489 25.04 -23.96 9.28
CA THR A 489 25.17 -23.70 7.84
C THR A 489 24.15 -24.53 7.05
N ARG A 490 23.97 -25.80 7.42
CA ARG A 490 22.96 -26.68 6.82
C ARG A 490 21.53 -26.17 7.03
N ILE A 491 21.20 -25.73 8.25
CA ILE A 491 19.88 -25.15 8.57
C ILE A 491 19.68 -23.86 7.78
N ALA A 492 20.65 -22.95 7.76
CA ALA A 492 20.54 -21.69 7.03
C ALA A 492 20.39 -21.87 5.52
N ASN A 493 21.10 -22.84 4.92
CA ASN A 493 20.92 -23.19 3.51
C ASN A 493 19.49 -23.66 3.22
N ARG A 494 18.89 -24.47 4.11
CA ARG A 494 17.48 -24.88 3.94
C ARG A 494 16.50 -23.71 3.96
N PHE A 495 16.67 -22.77 4.90
CA PHE A 495 15.86 -21.54 4.89
C PHE A 495 16.02 -20.79 3.58
N LEU A 496 17.26 -20.60 3.12
CA LEU A 496 17.56 -19.91 1.87
C LEU A 496 16.96 -20.62 0.64
N ASP A 497 17.10 -21.94 0.54
CA ASP A 497 16.57 -22.75 -0.55
C ASP A 497 15.04 -22.67 -0.62
N THR A 498 14.37 -22.77 0.53
CA THR A 498 12.91 -22.63 0.62
C THR A 498 12.44 -21.24 0.19
N ILE A 499 13.11 -20.18 0.63
CA ILE A 499 12.77 -18.79 0.24
C ILE A 499 12.97 -18.57 -1.26
N ILE A 500 14.07 -19.08 -1.84
CA ILE A 500 14.34 -18.96 -3.27
C ILE A 500 13.32 -19.75 -4.10
N ALA A 501 12.92 -20.93 -3.64
CA ALA A 501 11.94 -21.77 -4.35
C ALA A 501 10.55 -21.12 -4.44
N HIS A 502 10.10 -20.44 -3.38
CA HIS A 502 8.79 -19.79 -3.31
C HIS A 502 8.88 -18.31 -3.74
N ARG A 503 9.68 -17.99 -4.76
CA ARG A 503 9.79 -16.62 -5.31
C ARG A 503 8.44 -16.14 -5.85
N ASP A 504 7.76 -16.98 -6.63
CA ASP A 504 6.57 -16.60 -7.38
C ASP A 504 5.33 -16.43 -6.48
N ASP A 505 5.34 -17.05 -5.30
CA ASP A 505 4.32 -16.87 -4.27
C ASP A 505 4.45 -15.55 -3.50
N THR A 506 5.54 -14.80 -3.72
CA THR A 506 5.73 -13.51 -3.04
C THR A 506 4.67 -12.51 -3.50
N PRO A 507 3.92 -11.87 -2.59
CA PRO A 507 2.85 -10.94 -2.94
C PRO A 507 3.30 -9.83 -3.90
N TYR A 508 2.41 -9.48 -4.83
CA TYR A 508 2.67 -8.48 -5.88
C TYR A 508 3.19 -7.17 -5.31
N GLY A 509 2.52 -6.58 -4.32
CA GLY A 509 2.93 -5.27 -3.80
C GLY A 509 4.30 -5.28 -3.10
N ILE A 510 4.71 -6.39 -2.48
CA ILE A 510 6.07 -6.53 -1.91
C ILE A 510 7.12 -6.55 -3.02
N ARG A 511 6.88 -7.35 -4.07
CA ARG A 511 7.77 -7.40 -5.24
C ARG A 511 7.81 -6.06 -5.98
N TRP A 512 6.68 -5.36 -6.05
CA TRP A 512 6.59 -4.04 -6.64
C TRP A 512 7.37 -2.99 -5.85
N ILE A 513 7.32 -3.00 -4.52
CA ILE A 513 8.18 -2.12 -3.69
C ILE A 513 9.66 -2.41 -3.97
N CYS A 514 10.07 -3.68 -4.08
CA CYS A 514 11.43 -4.05 -4.48
C CYS A 514 11.80 -3.48 -5.88
N LYS A 515 10.89 -3.57 -6.85
CA LYS A 515 11.06 -2.96 -8.19
C LYS A 515 11.25 -1.44 -8.10
N GLN A 516 10.46 -0.75 -7.27
CA GLN A 516 10.59 0.69 -7.07
C GLN A 516 11.92 1.07 -6.42
N ILE A 517 12.34 0.36 -5.36
CA ILE A 517 13.65 0.56 -4.72
C ILE A 517 14.76 0.41 -5.76
N ARG A 518 14.71 -0.64 -6.58
CA ARG A 518 15.69 -0.89 -7.66
C ARG A 518 15.72 0.25 -8.69
N SER A 519 14.54 0.65 -9.18
CA SER A 519 14.39 1.69 -10.20
C SER A 519 14.88 3.06 -9.71
N LEU A 520 14.47 3.47 -8.51
CA LEU A 520 14.89 4.72 -7.88
C LEU A 520 16.39 4.72 -7.57
N THR A 521 16.95 3.59 -7.13
CA THR A 521 18.40 3.46 -6.91
C THR A 521 19.18 3.66 -8.20
N LYS A 522 18.81 2.97 -9.29
CA LYS A 522 19.49 3.11 -10.59
C LYS A 522 19.32 4.50 -11.19
N ARG A 523 18.17 5.16 -10.96
CA ARG A 523 17.91 6.53 -11.42
C ARG A 523 18.79 7.55 -10.69
N ARG A 524 18.94 7.43 -9.36
CA ARG A 524 19.72 8.37 -8.55
C ARG A 524 21.21 8.10 -8.62
N TYR A 525 21.61 6.82 -8.70
CA TYR A 525 22.99 6.36 -8.74
C TYR A 525 23.21 5.42 -9.94
N PRO A 526 23.34 5.95 -11.18
CA PRO A 526 23.49 5.13 -12.39
C PRO A 526 24.73 4.23 -12.38
N ASP A 527 25.80 4.69 -11.74
CA ASP A 527 27.09 3.96 -11.65
C ASP A 527 27.17 3.02 -10.44
N ALA A 528 26.09 2.88 -9.66
CA ALA A 528 26.09 1.99 -8.51
C ALA A 528 26.26 0.52 -8.94
N PRO A 529 27.17 -0.24 -8.31
CA PRO A 529 27.35 -1.65 -8.65
C PRO A 529 26.07 -2.42 -8.31
N GLU A 530 25.77 -3.45 -9.10
CA GLU A 530 24.56 -4.25 -8.93
C GLU A 530 24.44 -4.86 -7.53
N SER A 531 25.57 -5.24 -6.92
CA SER A 531 25.63 -5.74 -5.54
C SER A 531 25.17 -4.71 -4.51
N ALA A 532 25.39 -3.42 -4.73
CA ALA A 532 24.92 -2.36 -3.84
C ALA A 532 23.39 -2.20 -3.97
N VAL A 533 22.86 -2.29 -5.19
CA VAL A 533 21.41 -2.27 -5.45
C VAL A 533 20.73 -3.46 -4.78
N CYS A 534 21.28 -4.67 -4.93
CA CYS A 534 20.81 -5.87 -4.23
C CYS A 534 20.86 -5.70 -2.71
N SER A 535 21.88 -5.04 -2.16
CA SER A 535 21.96 -4.80 -0.70
C SER A 535 20.84 -3.89 -0.18
N LEU A 536 20.39 -2.88 -0.95
CA LEU A 536 19.24 -2.06 -0.57
C LEU A 536 17.94 -2.85 -0.61
N ILE A 537 17.73 -3.65 -1.66
CA ILE A 537 16.56 -4.52 -1.79
C ILE A 537 16.54 -5.54 -0.64
N GLY A 538 17.68 -6.16 -0.34
CA GLY A 538 17.85 -7.07 0.80
C GLY A 538 17.65 -6.38 2.16
N GLY A 539 17.97 -5.09 2.26
CA GLY A 539 17.66 -4.25 3.42
C GLY A 539 16.16 -4.00 3.64
N PHE A 540 15.33 -4.18 2.61
CA PHE A 540 13.88 -4.23 2.77
C PHE A 540 13.42 -5.69 2.97
N PHE A 541 13.69 -6.56 2.00
CA PHE A 541 13.16 -7.92 1.97
C PHE A 541 13.65 -8.80 3.14
N PHE A 542 14.95 -8.83 3.44
CA PHE A 542 15.46 -9.65 4.54
C PHE A 542 15.36 -8.94 5.89
N LEU A 543 15.89 -7.72 5.99
CA LEU A 543 16.00 -7.02 7.28
C LEU A 543 14.65 -6.63 7.87
N ARG A 544 13.69 -6.22 7.02
CA ARG A 544 12.41 -5.67 7.49
C ARG A 544 11.25 -6.64 7.40
N TYR A 545 11.35 -7.67 6.54
CA TYR A 545 10.27 -8.60 6.31
C TYR A 545 10.58 -10.02 6.80
N ILE A 546 11.57 -10.72 6.22
CA ILE A 546 11.84 -12.14 6.56
C ILE A 546 12.49 -12.31 7.95
N ASN A 547 13.57 -11.60 8.25
CA ASN A 547 14.36 -11.84 9.46
C ASN A 547 13.61 -11.53 10.77
N PRO A 548 12.79 -10.46 10.88
CA PRO A 548 11.97 -10.24 12.06
C PRO A 548 11.04 -11.41 12.36
N ALA A 549 10.46 -12.01 11.32
CA ALA A 549 9.59 -13.18 11.42
C ALA A 549 10.35 -14.44 11.90
N ILE A 550 11.60 -14.64 11.47
CA ILE A 550 12.45 -15.74 11.94
C ILE A 550 12.86 -15.54 13.41
N VAL A 551 13.24 -14.32 13.81
CA VAL A 551 13.74 -14.03 15.18
C VAL A 551 12.60 -14.03 16.21
N THR A 552 11.44 -13.49 15.83
CA THR A 552 10.26 -13.35 16.69
C THR A 552 9.03 -14.02 16.07
N PRO A 553 9.04 -15.36 15.90
CA PRO A 553 7.99 -16.08 15.20
C PRO A 553 6.63 -15.99 15.88
N GLN A 554 6.61 -15.90 17.22
CA GLN A 554 5.37 -15.72 17.98
C GLN A 554 4.72 -14.36 17.71
N ALA A 555 5.51 -13.28 17.67
CA ALA A 555 4.99 -11.93 17.40
C ALA A 555 4.44 -11.79 15.97
N HIS A 556 4.88 -12.65 15.05
CA HIS A 556 4.40 -12.72 13.67
C HIS A 556 3.31 -13.79 13.47
N MET A 557 2.80 -14.41 14.55
CA MET A 557 1.77 -15.45 14.52
C MET A 557 2.14 -16.68 13.70
N LEU A 558 3.43 -17.02 13.64
CA LEU A 558 3.91 -18.22 12.96
C LEU A 558 3.83 -19.46 13.87
N ILE A 559 3.84 -19.25 15.19
CA ILE A 559 3.78 -20.30 16.22
C ILE A 559 2.96 -19.84 17.43
N GLU A 560 2.38 -20.79 18.15
CA GLU A 560 1.50 -20.54 19.31
C GLU A 560 2.26 -20.16 20.59
N SER A 561 3.47 -20.71 20.80
CA SER A 561 4.24 -20.53 22.03
C SER A 561 5.65 -20.01 21.76
N ALA A 562 6.18 -19.21 22.68
CA ALA A 562 7.53 -18.66 22.57
C ALA A 562 8.56 -19.78 22.51
N PRO A 563 9.55 -19.71 21.59
CA PRO A 563 10.59 -20.73 21.53
C PRO A 563 11.44 -20.70 22.80
N THR A 564 11.89 -21.88 23.23
CA THR A 564 12.83 -22.04 24.34
C THR A 564 14.18 -21.39 24.03
N VAL A 565 15.06 -21.26 25.04
CA VAL A 565 16.29 -20.47 24.96
C VAL A 565 17.19 -20.90 23.79
N HIS A 566 17.42 -22.21 23.60
CA HIS A 566 18.32 -22.70 22.54
C HIS A 566 17.74 -22.53 21.13
N PRO A 567 16.53 -22.99 20.78
CA PRO A 567 15.93 -22.74 19.46
C PRO A 567 15.82 -21.25 19.12
N ARG A 568 15.47 -20.39 20.09
CA ARG A 568 15.45 -18.93 19.88
C ARG A 568 16.83 -18.40 19.48
N ARG A 569 17.89 -18.89 20.13
CA ARG A 569 19.27 -18.53 19.81
C ARG A 569 19.65 -19.02 18.41
N VAL A 570 19.28 -20.25 18.03
CA VAL A 570 19.52 -20.79 16.68
C VAL A 570 18.84 -19.93 15.61
N LEU A 571 17.55 -19.62 15.77
CA LEU A 571 16.81 -18.77 14.84
C LEU A 571 17.44 -17.38 14.71
N THR A 572 17.96 -16.82 15.82
CA THR A 572 18.69 -15.55 15.80
C THR A 572 19.99 -15.64 14.99
N LEU A 573 20.75 -16.74 15.12
CA LEU A 573 21.97 -16.96 14.35
C LEU A 573 21.68 -17.16 12.86
N VAL A 574 20.62 -17.90 12.53
CA VAL A 574 20.15 -18.08 11.13
C VAL A 574 19.77 -16.73 10.52
N ALA A 575 18.95 -15.93 11.20
CA ALA A 575 18.55 -14.61 10.71
C ALA A 575 19.75 -13.67 10.52
N LYS A 576 20.75 -13.71 11.43
CA LYS A 576 22.01 -12.96 11.26
C LYS A 576 22.79 -13.42 10.03
N LEU A 577 22.86 -14.72 9.78
CA LEU A 577 23.58 -15.27 8.64
C LEU A 577 22.92 -14.89 7.31
N LEU A 578 21.58 -14.98 7.23
CA LEU A 578 20.81 -14.48 6.10
C LEU A 578 20.96 -12.97 5.90
N GLN A 579 21.01 -12.19 7.00
CA GLN A 579 21.23 -10.76 6.92
C GLN A 579 22.64 -10.39 6.40
N ASN A 580 23.66 -11.13 6.83
CA ASN A 580 25.04 -10.99 6.36
C ASN A 580 25.24 -11.47 4.92
N LEU A 581 24.31 -12.29 4.41
CA LEU A 581 24.27 -12.65 3.00
C LEU A 581 23.65 -11.52 2.15
N ALA A 582 22.61 -10.86 2.67
CA ALA A 582 21.93 -9.74 2.00
C ALA A 582 22.74 -8.43 2.04
N ASN A 583 23.50 -8.19 3.11
CA ASN A 583 24.38 -7.02 3.28
C ASN A 583 25.85 -7.44 3.14
N LYS A 584 26.74 -6.51 2.76
CA LYS A 584 28.18 -6.79 2.86
C LYS A 584 28.56 -7.06 4.33
N PRO A 585 29.13 -8.23 4.67
CA PRO A 585 29.39 -8.57 6.07
C PRO A 585 30.45 -7.63 6.66
N THR A 586 30.21 -7.20 7.90
CA THR A 586 31.17 -6.41 8.69
C THR A 586 31.46 -7.17 9.98
N TYR A 587 32.54 -7.96 9.98
CA TYR A 587 32.90 -8.83 11.11
C TYR A 587 33.53 -8.09 12.30
N SER A 588 33.64 -6.76 12.22
CA SER A 588 34.34 -5.92 13.21
C SER A 588 33.77 -5.99 14.63
N LYS A 589 32.49 -6.38 14.80
CA LYS A 589 31.82 -6.48 16.11
C LYS A 589 31.74 -7.90 16.68
N GLU A 590 31.75 -8.92 15.82
CA GLU A 590 31.54 -10.33 16.20
C GLU A 590 32.53 -11.21 15.42
N LYS A 591 33.81 -11.22 15.84
CA LYS A 591 34.89 -11.96 15.15
C LYS A 591 34.56 -13.44 14.92
N TYR A 592 33.86 -14.09 15.85
CA TYR A 592 33.48 -15.51 15.74
C TYR A 592 32.54 -15.83 14.56
N MET A 593 31.91 -14.82 13.94
CA MET A 593 31.09 -15.01 12.74
C MET A 593 31.93 -15.09 11.46
N GLU A 594 33.24 -14.79 11.53
CA GLU A 594 34.14 -14.86 10.39
C GLU A 594 34.29 -16.29 9.86
N ASP A 595 34.20 -17.30 10.73
CA ASP A 595 34.23 -18.72 10.36
C ASP A 595 33.06 -19.13 9.45
N LEU A 596 32.00 -18.31 9.36
CA LEU A 596 30.85 -18.50 8.48
C LEU A 596 30.96 -17.70 7.16
N SER A 597 32.12 -17.09 6.87
CA SER A 597 32.37 -16.42 5.59
C SER A 597 32.20 -17.33 4.37
N PRO A 598 32.57 -18.63 4.38
CA PRO A 598 32.39 -19.50 3.22
C PRO A 598 30.93 -19.61 2.79
N PHE A 599 30.00 -19.70 3.75
CA PHE A 599 28.57 -19.71 3.46
C PHE A 599 28.10 -18.46 2.71
N VAL A 600 28.62 -17.29 3.12
CA VAL A 600 28.26 -16.00 2.49
C VAL A 600 28.84 -15.94 1.08
N GLU A 601 30.08 -16.35 0.89
CA GLU A 601 30.75 -16.35 -0.41
C GLU A 601 30.08 -17.28 -1.42
N ASP A 602 29.75 -18.50 -0.99
CA ASP A 602 29.12 -19.53 -1.82
C ASP A 602 27.70 -19.14 -2.27
N ASN A 603 26.93 -18.47 -1.40
CA ASN A 603 25.54 -18.13 -1.67
C ASN A 603 25.33 -16.73 -2.26
N ARG A 604 26.35 -15.87 -2.30
CA ARG A 604 26.24 -14.47 -2.77
C ARG A 604 25.71 -14.37 -4.21
N GLY A 605 26.14 -15.26 -5.09
CA GLY A 605 25.65 -15.28 -6.48
C GLY A 605 24.17 -15.64 -6.57
N ARG A 606 23.73 -16.60 -5.75
CA ARG A 606 22.34 -17.10 -5.72
C ARG A 606 21.38 -16.02 -5.20
N ILE A 607 21.75 -15.34 -4.12
CA ILE A 607 20.90 -14.32 -3.52
C ILE A 607 20.76 -13.07 -4.41
N ASN A 608 21.83 -12.62 -5.06
CA ASN A 608 21.76 -11.47 -5.96
C ASN A 608 20.86 -11.75 -7.15
N ARG A 609 20.93 -12.97 -7.71
CA ARG A 609 20.02 -13.41 -8.77
C ARG A 609 18.57 -13.40 -8.29
N PHE A 610 18.30 -14.02 -7.14
CA PHE A 610 16.97 -14.04 -6.54
C PHE A 610 16.40 -12.62 -6.34
N LEU A 611 17.17 -11.71 -5.74
CA LEU A 611 16.73 -10.33 -5.48
C LEU A 611 16.46 -9.53 -6.77
N ASN A 612 17.22 -9.79 -7.83
CA ASN A 612 16.98 -9.19 -9.14
C ASN A 612 15.71 -9.72 -9.78
N GLU A 613 15.52 -11.04 -9.80
CA GLU A 613 14.32 -11.69 -10.34
C GLU A 613 13.07 -11.31 -9.55
N LEU A 614 13.18 -11.11 -8.23
CA LEU A 614 12.08 -10.66 -7.38
C LEU A 614 11.49 -9.32 -7.87
N CYS A 615 12.32 -8.46 -8.47
CA CYS A 615 11.93 -7.15 -8.98
C CYS A 615 11.33 -7.17 -10.40
N GLU A 616 11.32 -8.32 -11.07
CA GLU A 616 10.72 -8.47 -12.40
C GLU A 616 9.20 -8.65 -12.26
N VAL A 617 8.48 -7.54 -12.30
CA VAL A 617 7.02 -7.48 -12.14
C VAL A 617 6.45 -6.45 -13.13
N GLY A 618 5.28 -6.74 -13.70
CA GLY A 618 4.52 -5.81 -14.56
C GLY A 618 4.20 -4.49 -13.84
N ASP A 619 3.97 -3.42 -14.61
CA ASP A 619 3.46 -2.19 -14.01
C ASP A 619 1.97 -2.32 -13.71
N PHE A 620 1.45 -1.46 -12.83
CA PHE A 620 0.04 -1.51 -12.40
C PHE A 620 -0.91 -1.64 -13.59
N TYR A 621 -0.69 -0.84 -14.62
CA TYR A 621 -1.54 -0.77 -15.81
C TYR A 621 -1.56 -2.05 -16.66
N ASP A 622 -0.53 -2.89 -16.56
CA ASP A 622 -0.46 -4.16 -17.32
C ASP A 622 -1.36 -5.25 -16.69
N ASN A 623 -1.66 -5.15 -15.39
CA ASN A 623 -2.57 -6.05 -14.66
C ASN A 623 -4.00 -5.48 -14.55
N MET A 624 -4.22 -4.23 -14.99
CA MET A 624 -5.42 -3.43 -14.71
C MET A 624 -6.45 -3.38 -15.85
N GLU A 625 -6.33 -4.23 -16.88
CA GLU A 625 -7.13 -4.12 -18.11
C GLU A 625 -8.67 -4.15 -17.91
N MET A 626 -9.19 -4.50 -16.72
CA MET A 626 -10.64 -4.59 -16.47
C MET A 626 -11.14 -4.05 -15.12
N ASP A 627 -10.41 -4.24 -14.02
CA ASP A 627 -10.91 -3.90 -12.67
C ASP A 627 -10.93 -2.39 -12.37
N GLN A 628 -10.14 -1.61 -13.11
CA GLN A 628 -9.95 -0.18 -12.87
C GLN A 628 -11.20 0.64 -13.22
N TYR A 629 -11.89 0.30 -14.31
CA TYR A 629 -13.13 0.97 -14.69
C TYR A 629 -14.26 0.71 -13.70
N VAL A 630 -14.38 -0.54 -13.22
CA VAL A 630 -15.40 -0.95 -12.24
C VAL A 630 -15.16 -0.36 -10.85
N ALA A 631 -13.90 -0.28 -10.43
CA ALA A 631 -13.53 0.30 -9.14
C ALA A 631 -13.61 1.84 -9.13
N LEU A 632 -13.47 2.50 -10.28
CA LEU A 632 -13.67 3.95 -10.45
C LEU A 632 -15.17 4.32 -10.50
N THR A 633 -16.05 3.39 -10.89
CA THR A 633 -17.51 3.63 -10.99
C THR A 633 -18.32 3.35 -9.73
N LYS A 634 -17.73 2.84 -8.63
CA LYS A 634 -18.50 2.59 -7.40
C LYS A 634 -19.07 3.89 -6.85
N HIS A 635 -20.37 4.11 -7.06
CA HIS A 635 -21.13 5.11 -6.35
C HIS A 635 -21.35 4.60 -4.91
N ASN A 636 -20.92 5.37 -3.90
CA ASN A 636 -20.93 5.08 -2.45
C ASN A 636 -19.65 4.44 -1.89
N ILE A 637 -18.56 5.22 -1.82
CA ILE A 637 -17.38 4.87 -1.02
C ILE A 637 -17.65 5.38 0.41
N SER A 638 -17.50 4.54 1.44
CA SER A 638 -17.59 4.96 2.84
C SER A 638 -16.36 4.54 3.65
N LEU A 639 -15.96 5.36 4.63
CA LEU A 639 -14.84 5.09 5.53
C LEU A 639 -15.30 5.00 6.98
N ASN A 640 -14.83 3.99 7.70
CA ASN A 640 -15.04 3.86 9.14
C ASN A 640 -13.90 4.53 9.92
N ILE A 641 -14.12 5.77 10.33
CA ILE A 641 -13.13 6.64 10.98
C ILE A 641 -13.55 7.03 12.40
N SER A 642 -12.61 7.08 13.34
CA SER A 642 -12.87 7.60 14.69
C SER A 642 -12.71 9.11 14.77
N LEU A 643 -13.40 9.74 15.72
CA LEU A 643 -13.33 11.19 15.93
C LEU A 643 -11.88 11.69 16.09
N ASN A 644 -11.07 11.00 16.86
CA ASN A 644 -9.67 11.37 17.05
C ASN A 644 -8.81 11.16 15.81
N GLU A 645 -9.07 10.16 14.97
CA GLU A 645 -8.36 10.02 13.69
C GLU A 645 -8.69 11.18 12.76
N LEU A 646 -9.96 11.55 12.70
CA LEU A 646 -10.48 12.64 11.89
C LEU A 646 -9.91 14.01 12.34
N TYR A 647 -9.99 14.33 13.64
CA TYR A 647 -9.46 15.58 14.19
C TYR A 647 -7.93 15.66 14.16
N ASN A 648 -7.21 14.57 14.45
CA ASN A 648 -5.74 14.55 14.32
C ASN A 648 -5.29 14.79 12.87
N THR A 649 -5.97 14.16 11.91
CA THR A 649 -5.63 14.32 10.49
C THR A 649 -5.88 15.76 10.05
N HIS A 650 -7.02 16.35 10.46
CA HIS A 650 -7.29 17.77 10.22
C HIS A 650 -6.22 18.67 10.83
N ALA A 651 -5.86 18.47 12.10
CA ALA A 651 -4.84 19.28 12.78
C ALA A 651 -3.48 19.22 12.05
N LEU A 652 -3.04 18.02 11.66
CA LEU A 652 -1.79 17.81 10.93
C LEU A 652 -1.80 18.49 9.55
N LEU A 653 -2.92 18.42 8.82
CA LEU A 653 -3.06 19.08 7.53
C LEU A 653 -3.01 20.61 7.68
N ARG A 654 -3.67 21.17 8.69
CA ARG A 654 -3.67 22.62 8.95
C ARG A 654 -2.28 23.12 9.34
N GLN A 655 -1.58 22.38 10.20
CA GLN A 655 -0.21 22.68 10.63
C GLN A 655 0.77 22.79 9.45
N HIS A 656 0.62 21.92 8.45
CA HIS A 656 1.53 21.83 7.31
C HIS A 656 0.96 22.37 6.00
N LEU A 657 -0.16 23.10 6.05
CA LEU A 657 -0.91 23.55 4.88
C LEU A 657 -0.07 24.30 3.84
N HIS A 658 0.85 25.15 4.32
CA HIS A 658 1.73 25.96 3.47
C HIS A 658 2.68 25.13 2.58
N VAL A 659 3.05 23.91 3.01
CA VAL A 659 3.88 22.98 2.23
C VAL A 659 3.01 22.05 1.38
N LEU A 660 1.86 21.63 1.92
CA LEU A 660 0.94 20.68 1.26
C LEU A 660 0.22 21.28 0.05
N ALA A 661 -0.16 22.56 0.14
CA ALA A 661 -0.92 23.28 -0.88
C ALA A 661 -0.35 24.71 -1.04
N PRO A 662 0.82 24.86 -1.70
CA PRO A 662 1.44 26.16 -1.90
C PRO A 662 0.63 27.05 -2.85
N ALA A 663 -0.11 26.45 -3.78
CA ALA A 663 -0.97 27.15 -4.72
C ALA A 663 -2.25 27.66 -4.01
N PRO A 664 -2.65 28.93 -4.21
CA PRO A 664 -3.80 29.53 -3.54
C PRO A 664 -5.14 28.95 -4.00
N ASP A 665 -5.19 28.31 -5.17
CA ASP A 665 -6.35 27.69 -5.81
C ASP A 665 -6.47 26.18 -5.57
N SER A 666 -5.67 25.61 -4.65
CA SER A 666 -5.72 24.18 -4.35
C SER A 666 -7.03 23.77 -3.66
N HIS A 667 -7.66 22.69 -4.14
CA HIS A 667 -8.87 22.11 -3.56
C HIS A 667 -8.72 21.77 -2.06
N LEU A 668 -7.54 21.30 -1.64
CA LEU A 668 -7.26 21.00 -0.23
C LEU A 668 -7.39 22.26 0.65
N ARG A 669 -6.93 23.40 0.14
CA ARG A 669 -6.98 24.68 0.86
C ARG A 669 -8.41 25.19 0.98
N ALA A 670 -9.19 25.12 -0.10
CA ALA A 670 -10.60 25.48 -0.09
C ALA A 670 -11.39 24.67 0.95
N LEU A 671 -11.19 23.34 1.02
CA LEU A 671 -11.84 22.50 2.03
C LEU A 671 -11.44 22.86 3.45
N LEU A 672 -10.15 23.04 3.71
CA LEU A 672 -9.65 23.33 5.05
C LEU A 672 -10.02 24.74 5.52
N ASP A 673 -10.24 25.68 4.60
CA ASP A 673 -10.74 27.02 4.93
C ASP A 673 -12.25 27.01 5.20
N GLU A 674 -13.02 26.17 4.49
CA GLU A 674 -14.44 25.91 4.81
C GLU A 674 -14.59 25.18 6.16
N LEU A 675 -13.68 24.28 6.52
CA LEU A 675 -13.70 23.50 7.78
C LEU A 675 -13.29 24.31 9.04
N GLY A 676 -12.55 25.40 8.88
CA GLY A 676 -12.00 26.17 9.99
C GLY A 676 -10.87 25.48 10.76
N ASP A 677 -10.76 25.75 12.06
CA ASP A 677 -9.73 25.18 12.93
C ASP A 677 -10.10 23.77 13.41
N ALA A 678 -9.08 22.92 13.59
CA ALA A 678 -9.28 21.56 14.02
C ALA A 678 -9.80 21.48 15.48
N PRO A 679 -10.86 20.67 15.74
CA PRO A 679 -11.35 20.44 17.10
C PRO A 679 -10.32 19.77 18.01
N ALA A 680 -10.46 19.96 19.32
CA ALA A 680 -9.62 19.29 20.31
C ALA A 680 -9.90 17.78 20.36
N LEU A 681 -8.86 17.01 20.72
CA LEU A 681 -8.97 15.56 20.84
C LEU A 681 -9.94 15.16 21.96
N VAL A 682 -10.72 14.12 21.65
CA VAL A 682 -11.76 13.61 22.53
C VAL A 682 -11.17 12.53 23.45
N PRO A 683 -11.54 12.51 24.75
CA PRO A 683 -11.16 11.44 25.67
C PRO A 683 -11.49 10.04 25.11
N ARG A 684 -10.67 9.04 25.49
CA ARG A 684 -10.71 7.70 24.87
C ARG A 684 -12.06 6.98 25.01
N ASN A 685 -12.77 7.23 26.12
CA ASN A 685 -14.12 6.74 26.38
C ASN A 685 -15.19 7.34 25.45
N LEU A 686 -14.92 8.50 24.85
CA LEU A 686 -15.83 9.23 23.95
C LEU A 686 -15.38 9.17 22.48
N ASN A 687 -14.25 8.54 22.18
CA ASN A 687 -13.71 8.40 20.83
C ASN A 687 -14.44 7.31 20.04
N ALA A 688 -15.69 7.59 19.65
CA ALA A 688 -16.50 6.69 18.84
C ALA A 688 -16.07 6.66 17.37
N THR A 689 -16.38 5.55 16.70
CA THR A 689 -16.24 5.39 15.24
C THR A 689 -17.51 5.84 14.53
N MET A 690 -17.35 6.54 13.41
CA MET A 690 -18.43 6.92 12.51
C MET A 690 -18.17 6.40 11.09
N GLU A 691 -19.25 6.17 10.36
CA GLU A 691 -19.19 5.89 8.93
C GLU A 691 -19.28 7.21 8.15
N LEU A 692 -18.26 7.48 7.33
CA LEU A 692 -18.11 8.71 6.58
C LEU A 692 -18.30 8.42 5.08
N SER A 693 -19.37 8.90 4.48
CA SER A 693 -19.59 8.80 3.03
C SER A 693 -18.64 9.75 2.29
N LEU A 694 -17.85 9.19 1.38
CA LEU A 694 -16.89 9.92 0.56
C LEU A 694 -17.49 10.26 -0.79
N PHE A 695 -17.31 11.52 -1.20
CA PHE A 695 -17.71 12.02 -2.50
C PHE A 695 -16.86 13.24 -2.86
N SER A 696 -16.82 13.59 -4.14
CA SER A 696 -16.15 14.81 -4.60
C SER A 696 -17.16 15.90 -4.95
N LYS A 697 -16.91 17.11 -4.44
CA LYS A 697 -17.62 18.35 -4.82
C LYS A 697 -17.29 18.79 -6.25
N TRP A 698 -16.17 18.32 -6.83
CA TRP A 698 -15.64 18.78 -8.12
C TRP A 698 -15.70 17.75 -9.24
N GLU A 699 -16.01 16.48 -8.95
CA GLU A 699 -16.21 15.49 -10.00
C GLU A 699 -17.64 15.56 -10.53
N THR A 700 -17.79 15.76 -11.84
CA THR A 700 -19.04 15.48 -12.53
C THR A 700 -19.26 13.97 -12.56
N PRO A 701 -20.47 13.47 -12.28
CA PRO A 701 -20.76 12.04 -12.37
C PRO A 701 -20.41 11.51 -13.77
N ILE A 702 -19.55 10.48 -13.82
CA ILE A 702 -19.10 9.79 -15.05
C ILE A 702 -20.30 9.21 -15.83
N LEU A 703 -21.48 9.08 -15.22
CA LEU A 703 -22.73 8.74 -15.92
C LEU A 703 -23.12 9.72 -17.03
N SER A 704 -22.67 10.99 -16.97
CA SER A 704 -22.84 11.91 -18.10
C SER A 704 -22.00 11.50 -19.31
N ASP A 705 -20.87 10.80 -19.09
CA ASP A 705 -19.97 10.33 -20.14
C ASP A 705 -20.52 9.17 -20.95
N LEU A 706 -21.41 8.33 -20.40
CA LEU A 706 -22.09 7.30 -21.20
C LEU A 706 -23.09 7.89 -22.18
N SER A 707 -23.68 9.04 -21.82
CA SER A 707 -24.63 9.77 -22.67
C SER A 707 -23.89 10.49 -23.80
N THR A 708 -22.69 11.02 -23.53
CA THR A 708 -21.81 11.63 -24.55
C THR A 708 -21.05 10.59 -25.38
N LEU A 709 -20.68 9.43 -24.83
CA LEU A 709 -20.13 8.30 -25.60
C LEU A 709 -21.17 7.70 -26.56
N ALA A 710 -22.46 7.70 -26.17
CA ALA A 710 -23.57 7.37 -27.06
C ALA A 710 -23.83 8.48 -28.12
N ALA A 711 -23.44 9.73 -27.84
CA ALA A 711 -23.57 10.85 -28.78
C ALA A 711 -22.43 10.92 -29.82
N ASP A 712 -21.25 10.35 -29.52
CA ASP A 712 -20.05 10.38 -30.37
C ASP A 712 -20.00 9.27 -31.46
N ASN A 713 -21.15 8.71 -31.85
CA ASN A 713 -21.33 7.79 -33.00
C ASN A 713 -20.54 6.45 -32.98
N ALA A 714 -20.05 5.98 -31.82
CA ALA A 714 -19.29 4.71 -31.75
C ALA A 714 -20.15 3.45 -31.49
N LEU A 715 -21.34 3.59 -30.89
CA LEU A 715 -22.32 2.52 -30.73
C LEU A 715 -23.66 2.94 -31.35
N THR A 716 -24.20 2.11 -32.24
CA THR A 716 -25.57 2.33 -32.73
C THR A 716 -26.56 2.00 -31.61
N GLN A 717 -27.76 2.59 -31.66
CA GLN A 717 -28.84 2.22 -30.72
C GLN A 717 -29.13 0.71 -30.73
N HIS A 718 -28.90 0.03 -31.86
CA HIS A 718 -29.01 -1.42 -32.00
C HIS A 718 -27.88 -2.18 -31.29
N ASP A 719 -26.65 -1.64 -31.23
CA ASP A 719 -25.55 -2.26 -30.48
C ASP A 719 -25.80 -2.21 -28.97
N ILE A 720 -26.33 -1.09 -28.48
CA ILE A 720 -26.74 -0.94 -27.06
C ILE A 720 -27.84 -1.94 -26.72
N MET A 721 -28.85 -2.04 -27.59
CA MET A 721 -29.97 -2.98 -27.44
C MET A 721 -29.51 -4.45 -27.48
N TYR A 722 -28.53 -4.79 -28.33
CA TYR A 722 -27.96 -6.15 -28.40
C TYR A 722 -27.26 -6.53 -27.08
N VAL A 723 -26.42 -5.64 -26.56
CA VAL A 723 -25.68 -5.88 -25.30
C VAL A 723 -26.64 -5.94 -24.11
N GLU A 724 -27.64 -5.05 -24.07
CA GLU A 724 -28.68 -5.06 -23.06
C GLU A 724 -29.53 -6.35 -23.11
N THR A 725 -29.92 -6.81 -24.31
CA THR A 725 -30.67 -8.06 -24.49
C THR A 725 -29.87 -9.26 -24.00
N LYS A 726 -28.58 -9.34 -24.36
CA LYS A 726 -27.67 -10.38 -23.88
C LYS A 726 -27.54 -10.37 -22.36
N SER A 727 -27.36 -9.19 -21.76
CA SER A 727 -27.24 -9.02 -20.31
C SER A 727 -28.49 -9.50 -19.56
N ILE A 728 -29.68 -9.09 -20.01
CA ILE A 728 -30.94 -9.49 -19.37
C ILE A 728 -31.18 -11.00 -19.54
N LEU A 729 -30.86 -11.59 -20.70
CA LEU A 729 -30.95 -13.04 -20.91
C LEU A 729 -30.03 -13.82 -19.97
N VAL A 730 -28.76 -13.40 -19.82
CA VAL A 730 -27.83 -14.02 -18.86
C VAL A 730 -28.36 -13.92 -17.44
N GLN A 731 -28.95 -12.78 -17.04
CA GLN A 731 -29.58 -12.62 -15.73
C GLN A 731 -30.75 -13.58 -15.52
N ILE A 732 -31.66 -13.70 -16.51
CA ILE A 732 -32.81 -14.62 -16.45
C ILE A 732 -32.33 -16.08 -16.30
N ILE A 733 -31.32 -16.48 -17.08
CA ILE A 733 -30.78 -17.85 -17.06
C ILE A 733 -30.08 -18.16 -15.73
N ARG A 734 -29.42 -17.17 -15.14
CA ARG A 734 -28.81 -17.28 -13.80
C ARG A 734 -29.88 -17.44 -12.72
N SER A 735 -30.95 -16.65 -12.76
CA SER A 735 -32.07 -16.80 -11.83
C SER A 735 -32.88 -18.09 -12.02
N MET A 736 -32.85 -18.70 -13.21
CA MET A 736 -33.57 -19.93 -13.53
C MET A 736 -32.65 -20.96 -14.23
N PRO A 737 -31.72 -21.60 -13.49
CA PRO A 737 -30.68 -22.47 -14.07
C PRO A 737 -31.22 -23.68 -14.82
N HIS A 738 -32.42 -24.14 -14.46
CA HIS A 738 -33.09 -25.28 -15.09
C HIS A 738 -33.50 -25.01 -16.55
N LEU A 739 -33.52 -23.75 -16.98
CA LEU A 739 -33.81 -23.35 -18.35
C LEU A 739 -32.59 -23.46 -19.29
N LYS A 740 -31.39 -23.79 -18.76
CA LYS A 740 -30.14 -23.85 -19.54
C LYS A 740 -30.17 -24.86 -20.69
N TYR A 741 -30.96 -25.93 -20.58
CA TYR A 741 -30.99 -27.01 -21.57
C TYR A 741 -32.42 -27.44 -21.86
N ASN A 742 -32.79 -27.41 -23.15
CA ASN A 742 -34.08 -27.90 -23.60
C ASN A 742 -34.16 -29.42 -23.40
N ARG A 743 -35.12 -29.88 -22.58
CA ARG A 743 -35.29 -31.30 -22.23
C ARG A 743 -36.25 -32.03 -23.19
N TYR A 744 -36.21 -31.70 -24.49
CA TYR A 744 -37.12 -32.27 -25.49
C TYR A 744 -36.38 -32.98 -26.63
N LYS A 745 -36.32 -34.32 -26.49
CA LYS A 745 -35.99 -35.39 -27.46
C LYS A 745 -34.51 -35.64 -27.85
N PRO A 746 -33.95 -36.81 -27.47
CA PRO A 746 -32.63 -37.27 -27.88
C PRO A 746 -32.72 -38.20 -29.10
N GLU A 747 -33.03 -37.68 -30.29
CA GLU A 747 -32.96 -38.46 -31.53
C GLU A 747 -32.39 -37.62 -32.68
N SER A 748 -31.12 -37.26 -32.55
CA SER A 748 -30.13 -37.01 -33.61
C SER A 748 -28.96 -36.24 -33.00
N ASN A 749 -27.74 -36.53 -33.45
CA ASN A 749 -26.50 -35.90 -33.00
C ASN A 749 -26.44 -34.39 -33.32
N ALA A 750 -27.27 -33.58 -32.67
CA ALA A 750 -27.17 -32.13 -32.65
C ALA A 750 -27.09 -31.69 -31.18
N ALA A 751 -26.02 -30.98 -30.84
CA ALA A 751 -25.79 -30.43 -29.51
C ALA A 751 -27.05 -29.76 -28.95
N ALA A 752 -27.34 -29.97 -27.67
CA ALA A 752 -28.47 -29.34 -26.98
C ALA A 752 -28.45 -27.83 -27.22
N LYS A 753 -29.44 -27.32 -27.97
CA LYS A 753 -29.58 -25.88 -28.25
C LYS A 753 -30.45 -25.22 -27.18
N MET A 754 -29.95 -24.12 -26.61
CA MET A 754 -30.73 -23.24 -25.74
C MET A 754 -31.68 -22.41 -26.59
N ASP A 755 -32.96 -22.36 -26.21
CA ASP A 755 -33.98 -21.56 -26.89
C ASP A 755 -34.22 -20.26 -26.11
N LEU A 756 -33.70 -19.14 -26.62
CA LEU A 756 -33.78 -17.84 -25.96
C LEU A 756 -35.22 -17.31 -25.89
N LEU A 757 -36.09 -17.68 -26.82
CA LEU A 757 -37.50 -17.28 -26.81
C LEU A 757 -38.24 -17.99 -25.67
N PHE A 758 -38.00 -19.30 -25.54
CA PHE A 758 -38.56 -20.08 -24.44
C PHE A 758 -38.08 -19.58 -23.08
N VAL A 759 -36.80 -19.23 -22.95
CA VAL A 759 -36.23 -18.63 -21.73
C VAL A 759 -36.96 -17.32 -21.38
N ALA A 760 -37.18 -16.43 -22.36
CA ALA A 760 -37.90 -15.18 -22.15
C ALA A 760 -39.38 -15.39 -21.80
N GLU A 761 -40.06 -16.36 -22.43
CA GLU A 761 -41.45 -16.70 -22.14
C GLU A 761 -41.63 -17.29 -20.74
N GLN A 762 -40.75 -18.21 -20.33
CA GLN A 762 -40.77 -18.76 -18.97
C GLN A 762 -40.55 -17.65 -17.94
N ALA A 763 -39.61 -16.74 -18.18
CA ALA A 763 -39.40 -15.58 -17.32
C ALA A 763 -40.62 -14.65 -17.25
N ALA A 764 -41.27 -14.38 -18.38
CA ALA A 764 -42.49 -13.56 -18.47
C ALA A 764 -43.70 -14.19 -17.75
N THR A 765 -43.67 -15.50 -17.50
CA THR A 765 -44.71 -16.24 -16.74
C THR A 765 -44.30 -16.58 -15.30
N SER A 766 -43.14 -16.10 -14.86
CA SER A 766 -42.63 -16.35 -13.50
C SER A 766 -43.52 -15.69 -12.43
N LYS A 767 -43.39 -16.17 -11.18
CA LYS A 767 -44.06 -15.55 -10.01
C LYS A 767 -43.39 -14.25 -9.55
N ASP A 768 -42.13 -14.04 -9.95
CA ASP A 768 -41.36 -12.86 -9.57
C ASP A 768 -41.64 -11.69 -10.54
N SER A 769 -42.14 -10.58 -10.00
CA SER A 769 -42.47 -9.38 -10.77
C SER A 769 -41.26 -8.82 -11.55
N THR A 770 -40.05 -8.98 -11.03
CA THR A 770 -38.82 -8.49 -11.67
C THR A 770 -38.47 -9.34 -12.89
N LEU A 771 -38.52 -10.67 -12.76
CA LEU A 771 -38.30 -11.62 -13.85
C LEU A 771 -39.36 -11.49 -14.94
N VAL A 772 -40.61 -11.21 -14.56
CA VAL A 772 -41.70 -10.97 -15.52
C VAL A 772 -41.41 -9.74 -16.38
N ARG A 773 -41.02 -8.61 -15.77
CA ARG A 773 -40.64 -7.40 -16.51
C ARG A 773 -39.45 -7.66 -17.44
N LYS A 774 -38.42 -8.36 -16.95
CA LYS A 774 -37.23 -8.73 -17.73
C LYS A 774 -37.57 -9.64 -18.91
N GLY A 775 -38.42 -10.65 -18.70
CA GLY A 775 -38.88 -11.56 -19.75
C GLY A 775 -39.69 -10.87 -20.86
N ILE A 776 -40.60 -9.96 -20.48
CA ILE A 776 -41.38 -9.16 -21.44
C ILE A 776 -40.43 -8.24 -22.24
N LYS A 777 -39.52 -7.54 -21.57
CA LYS A 777 -38.55 -6.64 -22.19
C LYS A 777 -37.64 -7.37 -23.18
N VAL A 778 -37.08 -8.51 -22.80
CA VAL A 778 -36.24 -9.33 -23.71
C VAL A 778 -37.02 -9.79 -24.92
N ARG A 779 -38.29 -10.19 -24.76
CA ARG A 779 -39.12 -10.61 -25.89
C ARG A 779 -39.32 -9.47 -26.90
N GLU A 780 -39.57 -8.26 -26.43
CA GLU A 780 -39.70 -7.07 -27.28
C GLU A 780 -38.38 -6.73 -27.98
N MET A 781 -37.26 -6.75 -27.25
CA MET A 781 -35.94 -6.45 -27.79
C MET A 781 -35.45 -7.51 -28.80
N LEU A 782 -35.75 -8.80 -28.59
CA LEU A 782 -35.42 -9.85 -29.56
C LEU A 782 -36.16 -9.61 -30.89
N VAL A 783 -37.42 -9.18 -30.86
CA VAL A 783 -38.18 -8.84 -32.07
C VAL A 783 -37.61 -7.60 -32.77
N GLU A 784 -37.24 -6.56 -32.02
CA GLU A 784 -36.59 -5.37 -32.60
C GLU A 784 -35.22 -5.68 -33.22
N LEU A 785 -34.41 -6.52 -32.54
CA LEU A 785 -33.11 -6.96 -33.05
C LEU A 785 -33.26 -7.83 -34.30
N GLU A 786 -34.28 -8.70 -34.37
CA GLU A 786 -34.61 -9.49 -35.56
C GLU A 786 -35.00 -8.57 -36.73
N ASN A 787 -35.89 -7.60 -36.50
CA ASN A 787 -36.32 -6.63 -37.50
C ASN A 787 -35.18 -5.76 -38.04
N SER A 788 -34.16 -5.50 -37.22
CA SER A 788 -32.96 -4.76 -37.62
C SER A 788 -31.91 -5.60 -38.37
N GLY A 789 -32.11 -6.92 -38.48
CA GLY A 789 -31.12 -7.84 -39.05
C GLY A 789 -29.90 -8.05 -38.14
N ALA A 790 -30.00 -7.70 -36.86
CA ALA A 790 -28.93 -7.91 -35.88
C ALA A 790 -28.78 -9.38 -35.51
N ILE A 791 -29.91 -10.10 -35.43
CA ILE A 791 -30.00 -11.53 -35.11
C ILE A 791 -30.94 -12.22 -36.11
N ASP A 792 -30.69 -13.49 -36.39
CA ASP A 792 -31.54 -14.29 -37.29
C ASP A 792 -32.32 -15.34 -36.48
N ARG A 793 -33.63 -15.39 -36.68
CA ARG A 793 -34.48 -16.39 -36.03
C ARG A 793 -34.35 -17.77 -36.69
N ASN A 794 -33.95 -17.82 -37.97
CA ASN A 794 -33.81 -19.08 -38.72
C ASN A 794 -32.58 -19.89 -38.28
N ASP A 795 -31.56 -19.25 -37.72
CA ASP A 795 -30.39 -19.93 -37.15
C ASP A 795 -30.57 -20.30 -35.66
N GLY A 796 -31.70 -19.90 -35.07
CA GLY A 796 -32.02 -20.08 -33.65
C GLY A 796 -31.26 -19.11 -32.74
N TYR A 797 -30.97 -17.90 -33.22
CA TYR A 797 -30.14 -16.90 -32.54
C TYR A 797 -28.76 -17.45 -32.17
N ARG A 798 -28.11 -18.17 -33.10
CA ARG A 798 -26.92 -18.98 -32.83
C ARG A 798 -25.79 -18.18 -32.19
N TYR A 799 -25.45 -17.02 -32.76
CA TYR A 799 -24.37 -16.16 -32.27
C TYR A 799 -24.64 -15.63 -30.86
N LEU A 800 -25.85 -15.12 -30.62
CA LEU A 800 -26.25 -14.63 -29.30
C LEU A 800 -26.22 -15.75 -28.25
N THR A 801 -26.63 -16.96 -28.64
CA THR A 801 -26.62 -18.14 -27.76
C THR A 801 -25.20 -18.60 -27.43
N GLU A 802 -24.30 -18.65 -28.41
CA GLU A 802 -22.87 -18.99 -28.20
C GLU A 802 -22.19 -17.97 -27.27
N GLU A 803 -22.47 -16.67 -27.45
CA GLU A 803 -21.95 -15.62 -26.56
C GLU A 803 -22.49 -15.74 -25.13
N ILE A 804 -23.79 -15.99 -24.96
CA ILE A 804 -24.41 -16.19 -23.64
C ILE A 804 -23.80 -17.41 -22.93
N LEU A 805 -23.58 -18.51 -23.65
CA LEU A 805 -22.97 -19.72 -23.09
C LEU A 805 -21.52 -19.49 -22.66
N HIS A 806 -20.73 -18.78 -23.47
CA HIS A 806 -19.36 -18.42 -23.13
C HIS A 806 -19.32 -17.50 -21.88
N GLU A 807 -20.23 -16.52 -21.81
CA GLU A 807 -20.36 -15.64 -20.65
C GLU A 807 -20.73 -16.41 -19.39
N LEU A 808 -21.69 -17.34 -19.46
CA LEU A 808 -22.10 -18.18 -18.33
C LEU A 808 -20.95 -19.10 -17.86
N ALA A 809 -20.14 -19.62 -18.78
CA ALA A 809 -18.95 -20.40 -18.44
C ALA A 809 -17.88 -19.55 -17.74
N HIS A 810 -17.64 -18.33 -18.24
CA HIS A 810 -16.72 -17.38 -17.62
C HIS A 810 -17.18 -16.96 -16.21
N LEU A 811 -18.46 -16.64 -16.04
CA LEU A 811 -19.05 -16.30 -14.74
C LEU A 811 -19.01 -17.48 -13.75
N GLY A 812 -19.15 -18.72 -14.22
CA GLY A 812 -18.96 -19.92 -13.40
C GLY A 812 -17.52 -20.04 -12.89
N SER A 813 -16.53 -19.89 -13.77
CA SER A 813 -15.12 -19.86 -13.37
C SER A 813 -14.80 -18.72 -12.41
N LEU A 814 -15.44 -17.56 -12.57
CA LEU A 814 -15.28 -16.42 -11.67
C LEU A 814 -15.85 -16.71 -10.28
N ARG A 815 -17.00 -17.40 -10.20
CA ARG A 815 -17.57 -17.82 -8.92
C ARG A 815 -16.62 -18.74 -8.17
N ASP A 816 -16.09 -19.77 -8.86
CA ASP A 816 -15.20 -20.74 -8.23
C ASP A 816 -13.92 -20.05 -7.71
N MET A 817 -13.36 -19.08 -8.46
CA MET A 817 -12.25 -18.24 -7.97
C MET A 817 -12.60 -17.40 -6.74
N ILE A 818 -13.82 -16.85 -6.67
CA ILE A 818 -14.29 -16.07 -5.52
C ILE A 818 -14.48 -16.98 -4.30
N GLU A 819 -15.00 -18.19 -4.49
CA GLU A 819 -15.16 -19.17 -3.41
C GLU A 819 -13.80 -19.59 -2.85
N ASP A 820 -12.82 -19.89 -3.70
CA ASP A 820 -11.44 -20.16 -3.30
C ASP A 820 -10.82 -18.97 -2.52
N GLU A 821 -11.10 -17.73 -2.94
CA GLU A 821 -10.65 -16.53 -2.22
C GLU A 821 -11.32 -16.39 -0.84
N ILE A 822 -12.62 -16.69 -0.73
CA ILE A 822 -13.36 -16.66 0.54
C ILE A 822 -12.75 -17.65 1.53
N ASP A 823 -12.48 -18.88 1.08
CA ASP A 823 -11.89 -19.92 1.92
C ASP A 823 -10.50 -19.48 2.42
N GLY A 824 -9.65 -18.98 1.51
CA GLY A 824 -8.33 -18.46 1.87
C GLY A 824 -8.37 -17.28 2.85
N LEU A 825 -9.30 -16.33 2.66
CA LEU A 825 -9.45 -15.17 3.55
C LEU A 825 -10.07 -15.55 4.90
N THR A 826 -10.87 -16.61 4.96
CA THR A 826 -11.46 -17.09 6.22
C THR A 826 -10.36 -17.58 7.18
N ASP A 827 -9.38 -18.31 6.67
CA ASP A 827 -8.21 -18.74 7.46
C ASP A 827 -7.38 -17.54 7.97
N VAL A 828 -7.25 -16.51 7.14
CA VAL A 828 -6.56 -15.26 7.53
C VAL A 828 -7.35 -14.53 8.61
N TYR A 829 -8.67 -14.42 8.45
CA TYR A 829 -9.54 -13.81 9.45
C TYR A 829 -9.46 -14.52 10.79
N GLN A 830 -9.46 -15.86 10.80
CA GLN A 830 -9.29 -16.65 12.01
C GLN A 830 -7.94 -16.36 12.68
N THR A 831 -6.84 -16.34 11.91
CA THR A 831 -5.49 -16.03 12.43
C THR A 831 -5.45 -14.63 13.07
N ILE A 832 -6.12 -13.65 12.48
CA ILE A 832 -6.21 -12.28 13.01
C ILE A 832 -7.05 -12.24 14.30
N CYS A 833 -8.13 -13.03 14.38
CA CYS A 833 -8.93 -13.17 15.60
C CYS A 833 -8.13 -13.84 16.72
N ASP A 834 -7.37 -14.89 16.43
CA ASP A 834 -6.51 -15.56 17.41
C ASP A 834 -5.45 -14.60 17.96
N TYR A 835 -4.89 -13.74 17.11
CA TYR A 835 -3.96 -12.69 17.53
C TYR A 835 -4.61 -11.67 18.47
N ASN A 836 -5.87 -11.30 18.21
CA ASN A 836 -6.63 -10.44 19.12
C ASN A 836 -6.76 -11.07 20.51
N GLY A 837 -7.06 -12.38 20.56
CA GLY A 837 -7.14 -13.15 21.80
C GLY A 837 -5.81 -13.17 22.54
N TYR A 838 -4.70 -13.36 21.83
CA TYR A 838 -3.35 -13.29 22.40
C TYR A 838 -3.04 -11.92 23.02
N LEU A 839 -3.23 -10.83 22.27
CA LEU A 839 -2.98 -9.47 22.76
C LEU A 839 -3.85 -9.14 23.97
N SER A 840 -5.12 -9.55 23.94
CA SER A 840 -6.05 -9.36 25.05
C SER A 840 -5.58 -10.11 26.31
N SER A 841 -5.15 -11.37 26.16
CA SER A 841 -4.58 -12.17 27.26
C SER A 841 -3.29 -11.56 27.81
N GLN A 842 -2.43 -11.00 26.95
CA GLN A 842 -1.22 -10.29 27.36
C GLN A 842 -1.55 -9.04 28.17
N ILE A 843 -2.53 -8.25 27.73
CA ILE A 843 -3.03 -7.08 28.47
C ILE A 843 -3.61 -7.52 29.82
N GLU A 844 -4.41 -8.59 29.88
CA GLU A 844 -4.92 -9.12 31.14
C GLU A 844 -3.79 -9.55 32.10
N THR A 845 -2.75 -10.17 31.56
CA THR A 845 -1.54 -10.53 32.33
C THR A 845 -0.87 -9.27 32.90
N TYR A 846 -0.79 -8.18 32.13
CA TYR A 846 -0.29 -6.89 32.61
C TYR A 846 -1.22 -6.24 33.63
N LYS A 847 -2.54 -6.28 33.44
CA LYS A 847 -3.52 -5.82 34.43
C LYS A 847 -3.33 -6.57 35.76
N ALA A 848 -3.16 -7.90 35.70
CA ALA A 848 -2.92 -8.74 36.87
C ALA A 848 -1.57 -8.43 37.54
N TYR A 849 -0.50 -8.25 36.75
CA TYR A 849 0.81 -7.84 37.27
C TYR A 849 0.73 -6.49 38.00
N LEU A 850 0.12 -5.48 37.39
CA LEU A 850 -0.06 -4.16 38.00
C LEU A 850 -0.93 -4.22 39.26
N SER A 851 -1.98 -5.05 39.27
CA SER A 851 -2.81 -5.30 40.45
C SER A 851 -2.00 -5.94 41.60
N ASN A 852 -1.15 -6.92 41.28
CA ASN A 852 -0.28 -7.57 42.27
C ASN A 852 0.76 -6.59 42.83
N VAL A 853 1.39 -5.77 41.99
CA VAL A 853 2.31 -4.70 42.42
C VAL A 853 1.60 -3.67 43.29
N ARG A 854 0.33 -3.34 42.98
CA ARG A 854 -0.54 -2.48 43.80
C ARG A 854 -0.84 -3.08 45.18
N MET A 855 -1.15 -4.38 45.26
CA MET A 855 -1.38 -5.06 46.54
C MET A 855 -0.11 -5.13 47.41
N GLN A 856 1.06 -5.34 46.79
CA GLN A 856 2.35 -5.39 47.49
C GLN A 856 2.85 -4.02 47.96
N SER A 857 2.44 -2.93 47.31
CA SER A 857 2.72 -1.55 47.72
C SER A 857 1.74 -1.04 48.78
N ALA A 858 0.49 -1.54 48.80
CA ALA A 858 -0.53 -1.16 49.79
C ALA A 858 -0.46 -1.92 51.14
N THR A 859 0.40 -2.94 51.28
CA THR A 859 0.51 -3.73 52.53
C THR A 859 1.56 -3.15 53.50
N PRO A 860 1.20 -2.80 54.75
CA PRO A 860 2.13 -2.19 55.71
C PRO A 860 3.24 -3.16 56.14
N LYS A 861 4.45 -2.61 56.35
CA LYS A 861 5.73 -3.31 56.56
C LYS A 861 5.74 -4.42 57.63
N HIS A 862 4.75 -4.49 58.53
CA HIS A 862 4.79 -5.39 59.68
C HIS A 862 4.40 -6.86 59.40
N GLN A 863 3.81 -7.17 58.24
CA GLN A 863 3.44 -8.56 57.87
C GLN A 863 4.34 -9.20 56.80
N ARG A 864 5.33 -8.47 56.26
CA ARG A 864 6.19 -8.94 55.15
C ARG A 864 7.10 -10.13 55.46
N LYS A 865 7.21 -10.58 56.72
CA LYS A 865 8.15 -11.64 57.13
C LYS A 865 7.62 -13.08 57.10
N LYS A 866 6.36 -13.35 56.75
CA LYS A 866 5.84 -14.74 56.77
C LYS A 866 5.52 -15.40 55.43
N ASN A 867 5.26 -14.66 54.35
CA ASN A 867 4.95 -15.29 53.05
C ASN A 867 5.76 -14.62 51.92
N ALA A 868 7.00 -15.06 51.72
CA ALA A 868 7.75 -14.79 50.50
C ALA A 868 7.59 -16.00 49.57
N VAL A 869 6.70 -15.89 48.59
CA VAL A 869 6.61 -16.83 47.47
C VAL A 869 7.28 -16.16 46.26
N PRO A 870 8.03 -16.89 45.40
CA PRO A 870 8.73 -16.28 44.28
C PRO A 870 7.75 -15.79 43.22
N VAL A 871 8.20 -14.80 42.45
CA VAL A 871 7.49 -14.26 41.29
C VAL A 871 7.25 -15.38 40.28
N GLY A 872 6.02 -15.86 40.18
CA GLY A 872 5.54 -16.80 39.18
C GLY A 872 4.07 -16.52 38.87
N VAL A 873 3.75 -16.32 37.59
CA VAL A 873 2.37 -16.14 37.12
C VAL A 873 1.71 -17.52 37.10
N THR A 874 0.88 -17.84 38.08
CA THR A 874 -0.02 -19.00 38.01
C THR A 874 -1.39 -18.52 37.57
N VAL A 875 -1.78 -18.90 36.35
CA VAL A 875 -3.15 -18.79 35.84
C VAL A 875 -4.04 -19.69 36.69
N LEU A 876 -5.06 -19.11 37.32
CA LEU A 876 -6.11 -19.86 38.02
C LEU A 876 -7.45 -19.55 37.37
N ASP A 877 -8.13 -20.61 36.93
CA ASP A 877 -9.43 -20.59 36.26
C ASP A 877 -10.52 -19.84 37.05
N PRO A 878 -11.50 -19.23 36.36
CA PRO A 878 -12.50 -18.39 37.00
C PRO A 878 -13.61 -19.24 37.63
N LYS A 879 -13.91 -18.99 38.91
CA LYS A 879 -15.22 -19.30 39.50
C LYS A 879 -15.91 -18.00 39.94
N PRO A 880 -17.23 -17.87 39.73
CA PRO A 880 -17.93 -16.61 39.92
C PRO A 880 -18.23 -16.37 41.41
N LEU A 881 -17.92 -15.17 41.90
CA LEU A 881 -18.31 -14.73 43.23
C LEU A 881 -19.50 -13.77 43.14
N GLN A 882 -20.59 -14.21 43.76
CA GLN A 882 -21.84 -13.49 43.92
C GLN A 882 -21.68 -12.15 44.66
N SER A 883 -22.44 -11.19 44.16
CA SER A 883 -22.88 -9.94 44.75
C SER A 883 -22.95 -9.88 46.29
N ARG A 884 -22.32 -8.86 46.87
CA ARG A 884 -22.78 -8.26 48.12
C ARG A 884 -22.59 -6.75 48.10
N ARG A 885 -23.69 -6.04 47.84
CA ARG A 885 -23.86 -4.61 48.17
C ARG A 885 -23.77 -4.46 49.68
N GLN A 886 -22.94 -3.54 50.17
CA GLN A 886 -23.13 -2.93 51.49
C GLN A 886 -22.77 -1.44 51.45
N HIS A 887 -23.85 -0.65 51.50
CA HIS A 887 -24.04 0.69 52.06
C HIS A 887 -22.87 1.68 52.20
N LEU A 888 -23.06 2.77 51.45
CA LEU A 888 -22.75 4.16 51.82
C LEU A 888 -22.85 4.46 53.32
N ARG A 889 -21.80 5.09 53.86
CA ARG A 889 -21.92 6.12 54.89
C ARG A 889 -21.29 7.41 54.37
N LYS A 890 -22.10 8.47 54.38
CA LYS A 890 -21.70 9.88 54.30
C LYS A 890 -21.33 10.31 55.72
N ASP A 891 -20.14 10.87 55.87
CA ASP A 891 -19.71 11.88 56.85
C ASP A 891 -18.54 12.58 56.11
N GLY A 892 -18.42 13.89 55.94
CA GLY A 892 -18.82 15.00 56.81
C GLY A 892 -17.55 15.73 57.25
N ASP A 893 -17.08 16.66 56.41
CA ASP A 893 -16.16 17.79 56.69
C ASP A 893 -14.70 17.52 57.14
N GLY A 894 -13.78 18.29 56.52
CA GLY A 894 -12.45 18.67 57.04
C GLY A 894 -11.34 17.62 57.21
N ASP A 895 -10.43 17.51 56.23
CA ASP A 895 -9.01 17.25 56.56
C ASP A 895 -8.09 17.90 55.50
N ARG A 896 -7.68 19.16 55.73
CA ARG A 896 -6.52 19.74 55.04
C ARG A 896 -5.27 19.27 55.78
N PRO A 897 -4.23 18.76 55.12
CA PRO A 897 -3.00 18.33 55.80
C PRO A 897 -2.42 19.50 56.61
N ALA A 898 -2.17 19.26 57.90
CA ALA A 898 -1.71 20.28 58.84
C ALA A 898 -0.41 20.93 58.33
N ALA A 899 -0.48 22.21 57.96
CA ALA A 899 0.69 22.98 57.55
C ALA A 899 1.60 23.23 58.76
N LEU A 900 2.88 22.90 58.63
CA LEU A 900 3.87 23.09 59.68
C LEU A 900 4.55 24.45 59.52
N GLU A 901 4.46 25.29 60.56
CA GLU A 901 5.05 26.63 60.56
C GLU A 901 6.39 26.67 61.31
N TYR A 902 7.39 27.30 60.69
CA TYR A 902 8.74 27.45 61.22
C TYR A 902 9.24 28.88 61.06
N ARG A 903 9.85 29.45 62.10
CA ARG A 903 10.52 30.75 61.99
C ARG A 903 11.83 30.63 61.21
N LEU A 904 12.23 31.73 60.57
CA LEU A 904 13.46 31.80 59.76
C LEU A 904 14.71 31.37 60.57
N ASP A 905 14.85 31.85 61.81
CA ASP A 905 15.98 31.57 62.70
C ASP A 905 16.11 30.08 63.06
N ALA A 906 14.99 29.36 63.14
CA ALA A 906 14.97 27.92 63.39
C ALA A 906 15.45 27.12 62.17
N LEU A 907 15.06 27.53 60.96
CA LEU A 907 15.45 26.87 59.72
C LEU A 907 16.92 27.13 59.34
N GLU A 908 17.46 28.30 59.70
CA GLU A 908 18.89 28.62 59.58
C GLU A 908 19.73 27.73 60.52
N ARG A 909 19.29 27.54 61.78
CA ARG A 909 19.95 26.62 62.72
C ARG A 909 19.93 25.16 62.26
N MET A 910 18.86 24.76 61.57
CA MET A 910 18.76 23.42 60.96
C MET A 910 19.57 23.29 59.67
N GLY A 911 20.08 24.40 59.13
CA GLY A 911 20.84 24.45 57.88
C GLY A 911 19.98 24.24 56.63
N VAL A 912 18.65 24.29 56.75
CA VAL A 912 17.73 24.22 55.60
C VAL A 912 17.78 25.53 54.81
N VAL A 913 17.90 26.67 55.50
CA VAL A 913 18.22 27.97 54.91
C VAL A 913 19.73 28.18 54.95
N CYS A 914 20.34 28.41 53.79
CA CYS A 914 21.79 28.63 53.66
C CYS A 914 22.17 30.11 53.74
N LYS A 915 21.33 30.98 53.14
CA LYS A 915 21.58 32.42 53.08
C LYS A 915 20.26 33.18 53.04
N SER A 916 20.15 34.22 53.87
CA SER A 916 19.00 35.12 53.94
C SER A 916 19.48 36.54 53.60
N ASN A 917 18.84 37.19 52.63
CA ASN A 917 19.11 38.59 52.29
C ASN A 917 18.10 39.53 52.98
N ILE A 918 17.43 39.07 54.04
CA ILE A 918 16.43 39.84 54.79
C ILE A 918 17.15 40.66 55.89
N PRO A 919 16.92 41.99 56.00
CA PRO A 919 17.55 42.82 57.03
C PRO A 919 17.31 42.32 58.46
N GLU A 920 18.32 42.30 59.32
CA GLU A 920 18.28 41.73 60.69
C GLU A 920 17.11 42.27 61.53
N ASN A 921 16.75 43.54 61.38
CA ASN A 921 15.62 44.17 62.09
C ASN A 921 14.22 43.66 61.66
N ARG A 922 14.13 42.81 60.64
CA ARG A 922 12.87 42.26 60.08
C ARG A 922 12.80 40.73 60.13
N GLN A 923 13.90 40.05 60.47
CA GLN A 923 13.96 38.58 60.47
C GLN A 923 13.02 37.95 61.52
N ASP A 924 12.86 38.58 62.70
CA ASP A 924 11.97 38.12 63.78
C ASP A 924 10.48 38.10 63.41
N LYS A 925 10.11 38.70 62.27
CA LYS A 925 8.73 38.80 61.77
C LYS A 925 8.46 37.88 60.58
N VAL A 926 9.43 37.06 60.15
CA VAL A 926 9.33 36.16 59.00
C VAL A 926 9.16 34.71 59.46
N TYR A 927 8.21 33.99 58.86
CA TYR A 927 8.02 32.56 59.07
C TYR A 927 7.64 31.84 57.77
N PHE A 928 8.00 30.57 57.70
CA PHE A 928 7.67 29.66 56.60
C PHE A 928 6.56 28.72 57.02
N SER A 929 5.66 28.43 56.09
CA SER A 929 4.65 27.38 56.21
C SER A 929 4.94 26.32 55.16
N PHE A 930 5.10 25.07 55.62
CA PHE A 930 5.29 23.91 54.77
C PHE A 930 4.03 23.06 54.84
N ALA A 931 3.44 22.79 53.68
CA ALA A 931 2.30 21.89 53.57
C ALA A 931 2.59 20.83 52.53
N SER A 932 2.09 19.62 52.74
CA SER A 932 2.13 18.55 51.74
C SER A 932 0.70 18.21 51.34
N PRO A 933 0.15 18.83 50.28
CA PRO A 933 -1.20 18.55 49.81
C PRO A 933 -1.37 17.12 49.26
N SER A 934 -0.29 16.49 48.80
CA SER A 934 -0.23 15.08 48.37
C SER A 934 1.15 14.48 48.68
N THR A 935 1.24 13.16 48.80
CA THR A 935 2.47 12.40 49.14
C THR A 935 3.50 12.39 48.01
N ALA A 936 4.00 13.56 47.63
CA ALA A 936 5.12 13.84 46.69
C ALA A 936 5.16 15.33 46.29
N SER A 937 4.16 16.13 46.68
CA SER A 937 4.11 17.57 46.47
C SER A 937 4.27 18.30 47.79
N TYR A 938 5.11 19.35 47.77
CA TYR A 938 5.34 20.24 48.90
C TYR A 938 5.08 21.66 48.47
N VAL A 939 4.33 22.38 49.29
CA VAL A 939 4.09 23.80 49.10
C VAL A 939 4.83 24.55 50.19
N ILE A 940 5.75 25.42 49.78
CA ILE A 940 6.52 26.29 50.66
C ILE A 940 5.97 27.71 50.53
N ARG A 941 5.53 28.28 51.66
CA ARG A 941 5.03 29.65 51.72
C ARG A 941 5.84 30.47 52.70
N LEU A 942 6.29 31.64 52.29
CA LEU A 942 6.93 32.65 53.14
C LEU A 942 5.91 33.70 53.56
N PHE A 943 5.78 33.95 54.86
CA PHE A 943 4.89 34.97 55.41
C PHE A 943 5.68 36.03 56.21
N TYR A 944 5.16 37.25 56.19
CA TYR A 944 5.64 38.36 57.02
C TYR A 944 4.53 38.81 57.96
N LYS A 945 4.82 38.87 59.27
CA LYS A 945 3.84 39.16 60.33
C LYS A 945 3.21 40.54 60.10
N GLY A 946 1.92 40.55 59.74
CA GLY A 946 1.15 41.75 59.40
C GLY A 946 0.61 41.80 57.96
N ARG A 947 0.90 40.80 57.10
CA ARG A 947 0.27 40.62 55.78
C ARG A 947 -0.54 39.32 55.75
N GLU A 948 -1.74 39.36 55.16
CA GLU A 948 -2.61 38.19 55.02
C GLU A 948 -2.21 37.25 53.87
N LYS A 949 -1.48 37.74 52.87
CA LYS A 949 -1.02 36.95 51.72
C LYS A 949 0.46 36.58 51.84
N PRO A 950 0.87 35.37 51.41
CA PRO A 950 2.27 34.97 51.41
C PRO A 950 3.08 35.86 50.46
N VAL A 951 4.31 36.19 50.87
CA VAL A 951 5.26 36.98 50.09
C VAL A 951 5.88 36.13 48.98
N VAL A 952 6.09 34.83 49.24
CA VAL A 952 6.54 33.84 48.27
C VAL A 952 5.71 32.59 48.46
N ASN A 953 5.21 32.01 47.36
CA ASN A 953 4.52 30.72 47.33
C ASN A 953 5.13 29.88 46.22
N MET A 954 5.71 28.74 46.58
CA MET A 954 6.35 27.84 45.62
C MET A 954 5.83 26.43 45.82
N ASP A 955 5.35 25.84 44.73
CA ASP A 955 4.99 24.43 44.66
C ASP A 955 6.22 23.65 44.18
N LEU A 956 6.62 22.65 44.94
CA LEU A 956 7.79 21.82 44.69
C LEU A 956 7.36 20.37 44.61
N LEU A 957 7.69 19.75 43.48
CA LEU A 957 7.57 18.31 43.33
C LEU A 957 8.84 17.65 43.87
N LEU A 958 8.67 16.49 44.52
CA LEU A 958 9.80 15.71 45.02
C LEU A 958 10.77 15.33 43.89
N GLU A 959 10.25 15.09 42.68
CA GLU A 959 11.04 14.81 41.48
C GLU A 959 11.99 15.96 41.12
N ASP A 960 11.53 17.22 41.18
CA ASP A 960 12.37 18.39 40.89
C ASP A 960 13.54 18.53 41.89
N LEU A 961 13.30 18.22 43.17
CA LEU A 961 14.35 18.27 44.21
C LEU A 961 15.35 17.12 44.06
N LEU A 962 14.90 15.93 43.64
CA LEU A 962 15.75 14.77 43.39
C LEU A 962 16.55 14.92 42.09
N GLU A 963 15.96 15.48 41.04
CA GLU A 963 16.64 15.78 39.79
C GLU A 963 17.72 16.85 39.99
N ARG A 964 17.40 17.93 40.73
CA ARG A 964 18.40 18.95 41.10
C ARG A 964 19.54 18.39 41.94
N LYS A 965 19.25 17.44 42.85
CA LYS A 965 20.28 16.70 43.60
C LYS A 965 21.13 15.82 42.68
N HIS A 966 20.53 15.16 41.69
CA HIS A 966 21.25 14.34 40.69
C HIS A 966 22.16 15.20 39.80
N ASN A 967 21.68 16.37 39.40
CA ASN A 967 22.41 17.36 38.60
C ASN A 967 23.42 18.20 39.42
N LYS A 968 23.65 17.86 40.70
CA LYS A 968 24.54 18.56 41.66
C LYS A 968 24.22 20.05 41.88
N ILE A 969 22.97 20.45 41.73
CA ILE A 969 22.50 21.79 42.06
C ILE A 969 22.15 21.82 43.55
N GLU A 970 23.00 22.45 44.36
CA GLU A 970 22.92 22.37 45.82
C GLU A 970 21.98 23.40 46.46
N ILE A 971 21.62 24.47 45.74
CA ILE A 971 20.89 25.63 46.27
C ILE A 971 19.62 25.90 45.46
N LEU A 972 18.52 26.10 46.17
CA LEU A 972 17.23 26.56 45.65
C LEU A 972 17.03 28.03 46.04
N ASP A 973 17.00 28.92 45.06
CA ASP A 973 16.82 30.36 45.28
C ASP A 973 15.33 30.74 45.29
N LEU A 974 14.88 31.37 46.37
CA LEU A 974 13.52 31.90 46.57
C LEU A 974 13.52 33.43 46.61
N GLU A 975 14.37 34.08 45.82
CA GLU A 975 14.61 35.53 45.67
C GLU A 975 15.24 36.21 46.91
N TYR A 976 14.65 36.01 48.09
CA TYR A 976 15.10 36.63 49.35
C TYR A 976 15.82 35.66 50.28
N VAL A 977 15.67 34.35 50.05
CA VAL A 977 16.21 33.27 50.88
C VAL A 977 16.66 32.12 49.99
N HIS A 978 17.84 31.57 50.27
CA HIS A 978 18.41 30.43 49.56
C HIS A 978 18.32 29.18 50.43
N LEU A 979 17.70 28.11 49.92
CA LEU A 979 17.52 26.84 50.63
C LEU A 979 18.52 25.78 50.14
N SER A 980 19.04 24.95 51.04
CA SER A 980 19.84 23.77 50.66
C SER A 980 18.90 22.68 50.16
N VAL A 981 19.06 22.23 48.92
CA VAL A 981 18.24 21.16 48.33
C VAL A 981 18.39 19.86 49.14
N ALA A 982 19.62 19.50 49.54
CA ALA A 982 19.89 18.27 50.28
C ALA A 982 19.26 18.26 51.68
N LYS A 983 19.42 19.37 52.44
CA LYS A 983 18.86 19.46 53.80
C LYS A 983 17.36 19.73 53.82
N LEU A 984 16.83 20.42 52.80
CA LEU A 984 15.39 20.61 52.62
C LEU A 984 14.70 19.27 52.34
N LEU A 985 15.29 18.43 51.48
CA LEU A 985 14.79 17.09 51.19
C LEU A 985 14.76 16.22 52.47
N GLU A 986 15.86 16.18 53.23
CA GLU A 986 15.91 15.44 54.51
C GLU A 986 14.89 15.97 55.52
N PHE A 987 14.70 17.29 55.59
CA PHE A 987 13.72 17.92 56.46
C PHE A 987 12.28 17.57 56.09
N LEU A 988 11.93 17.64 54.80
CA LEU A 988 10.60 17.33 54.29
C LEU A 988 10.28 15.83 54.41
N GLU A 989 11.23 14.96 54.09
CA GLU A 989 11.12 13.52 54.30
C GLU A 989 10.87 13.22 55.78
N ARG A 990 11.65 13.80 56.70
CA ARG A 990 11.50 13.50 58.14
C ARG A 990 10.19 14.00 58.75
N LYS A 991 9.60 15.07 58.21
CA LYS A 991 8.39 15.70 58.76
C LYS A 991 7.10 15.21 58.11
N PHE A 992 7.12 14.82 56.84
CA PHE A 992 5.93 14.43 56.08
C PHE A 992 5.93 12.96 55.60
N SER A 993 6.96 12.15 55.88
CA SER A 993 6.90 10.69 55.65
C SER A 993 6.01 10.01 56.70
N ARG A 994 4.72 9.91 56.41
CA ARG A 994 3.81 8.97 57.05
C ARG A 994 3.02 8.20 56.01
#